data_AF-A0A9R1Q461-F1
#
_entry.id   AF-A0A9R1Q461-F1
#
_cell.length_a   1.000
_cell.length_b   1.000
_cell.length_c   1.000
_cell.angle_alpha   90.00
_cell.angle_beta   90.00
_cell.angle_gamma   90.00
#
_symmetry.space_group_name_H-M   'P 1'
#
loop_
_entity.id
_entity.type
_entity.pdbx_description
1 polymer ?
#
loop_
_entity_poly.entity_id
_entity_poly.type
_entity_poly.pdbx_seq_one_letter_code
_entity_poly.pdbx_strand_id
1 'polypeptide(L)'
;MAIPYPSGYPLPGYGCGGGAGVGTFAEFLERRRQYTGYIDRQVPYEVLLPAPCGHCGMLQDLRRDWDTYSHIDGDVPPDLVLDGSLAQQIEHIAFEGSSCFTCAKKIFLATTDWIDEDDGYDTPLHYAARSGNLRMLFHLLCLLGDGYGHEAQYAVLVLRKLNGRRETALHEAIRLGTNSMCMVGMLMWVDPHLALHPRAGTSPLYLAVSLGEEHIAKMLHRTSGGNLSYSGPDGQNALHAAVHHPYGMVQLLLDWNNDLSEHKDKNGCTPLHSLVSVQSEDYIPRFFFCFHNVKSLLEKHATRQVLGANPSAAYQHDSNGLLPVHIAALMDRKVAIGILLKRCRGCIALRDKQGRSFLHIAVKNKVYRIVKYACQERVFAPILNARDNDGYTALHVAVEVGDLFVFCYLLRNPKVLLNVRNNKDETPLDLARSKKRTSFYFRQNPEIVIHRTLIDAGARHGSFWRGHVQQLCIQNQLSNLKDVENQSKEVVEANHKKKEKKEKKDSDEVTESSRALGILSVLITTVTFGAAFSVPPSIKQADNSKGDNPRLFNAWYFSVFMLANAGAFVYSSIATLCLMISSTSMVKLDIRRAAFRISTFFASHSLTYLTIAFALGIHIVLAPAGRTIAPAIYTVSLSLLLWQHGGSVGEIFHTYKPLSVRRGHKFAFCLFIRHISLWAISQLWPFTLFIYASAGNKPIP
;
A
#
# COMPACT_ATOMS: atom_id res chain seq x y z
N MET A 1 65.29 23.82 14.46
CA MET A 1 64.80 24.85 13.51
C MET A 1 63.28 24.67 13.40
N ALA A 2 62.42 25.25 14.23
CA ALA A 2 62.19 26.64 14.62
C ALA A 2 61.45 27.50 13.55
N ILE A 3 60.11 27.66 13.77
CA ILE A 3 59.27 28.89 13.66
C ILE A 3 58.86 29.33 12.21
N PRO A 4 57.64 29.90 11.91
CA PRO A 4 56.70 30.67 12.77
C PRO A 4 55.19 30.33 12.76
N TYR A 5 54.60 30.51 13.94
CA TYR A 5 53.23 30.97 14.19
C TYR A 5 53.20 32.51 14.22
N PRO A 6 52.13 33.19 13.76
CA PRO A 6 51.96 34.62 13.95
C PRO A 6 51.40 34.91 15.35
N SER A 7 52.21 35.65 16.11
CA SER A 7 51.91 36.32 17.36
C SER A 7 50.96 37.50 17.20
N GLY A 8 50.09 37.71 18.18
CA GLY A 8 49.44 39.00 18.40
C GLY A 8 48.25 38.88 19.34
N TYR A 9 48.49 39.12 20.64
CA TYR A 9 47.68 39.87 21.62
C TYR A 9 47.93 39.34 23.05
N PRO A 10 47.96 40.23 24.04
CA PRO A 10 48.93 40.17 25.14
C PRO A 10 48.40 39.44 26.37
N LEU A 11 49.32 38.77 27.07
CA LEU A 11 49.18 38.42 28.48
C LEU A 11 49.39 39.68 29.35
N PRO A 12 48.53 39.89 30.36
CA PRO A 12 48.96 40.23 31.71
C PRO A 12 48.60 39.02 32.60
N GLY A 13 49.54 38.34 33.26
CA GLY A 13 50.32 38.88 34.35
C GLY A 13 49.78 38.27 35.65
N TYR A 14 50.48 37.25 36.18
CA TYR A 14 50.21 36.74 37.52
C TYR A 14 50.42 37.87 38.53
N GLY A 15 49.33 38.27 39.19
CA GLY A 15 49.34 39.09 40.39
C GLY A 15 48.35 38.52 41.37
N CYS A 16 48.84 37.92 42.46
CA CYS A 16 48.02 37.71 43.64
C CYS A 16 47.60 39.09 44.17
N GLY A 17 46.33 39.43 44.00
CA GLY A 17 45.66 40.60 44.58
C GLY A 17 44.18 40.25 44.73
N GLY A 18 43.71 40.23 45.96
CA GLY A 18 42.42 39.64 46.32
C GLY A 18 41.19 40.42 45.83
N GLY A 19 40.06 39.72 45.87
CA GLY A 19 38.73 40.32 46.02
C GLY A 19 37.98 40.63 44.72
N ALA A 20 36.81 40.00 44.61
CA ALA A 20 35.62 40.42 43.85
C ALA A 20 35.64 40.28 42.31
N GLY A 21 34.70 39.46 41.80
CA GLY A 21 34.28 39.50 40.39
C GLY A 21 33.94 38.15 39.75
N VAL A 22 33.18 37.28 40.43
CA VAL A 22 32.56 36.13 39.76
C VAL A 22 31.38 36.66 38.95
N GLY A 23 31.59 36.86 37.65
CA GLY A 23 30.55 37.37 36.76
C GLY A 23 29.38 36.40 36.66
N THR A 24 28.17 36.95 36.75
CA THR A 24 26.90 36.20 36.79
C THR A 24 26.61 35.49 35.48
N PHE A 25 25.69 34.51 35.49
CA PHE A 25 25.17 33.93 34.25
C PHE A 25 24.63 35.00 33.28
N ALA A 26 24.04 36.09 33.79
CA ALA A 26 23.60 37.23 32.98
C ALA A 26 24.76 38.01 32.35
N GLU A 27 25.89 38.19 33.04
CA GLU A 27 27.10 38.77 32.44
C GLU A 27 27.74 37.83 31.41
N PHE A 28 27.64 36.52 31.61
CA PHE A 28 28.00 35.54 30.59
C PHE A 28 27.08 35.61 29.36
N LEU A 29 25.76 35.79 29.55
CA LEU A 29 24.79 36.10 28.48
C LEU A 29 25.18 37.36 27.71
N GLU A 30 25.60 38.41 28.40
CA GLU A 30 26.05 39.66 27.79
C GLU A 30 27.42 39.56 27.11
N ARG A 31 28.38 38.82 27.69
CA ARG A 31 29.70 38.59 27.07
C ARG A 31 29.58 37.76 25.79
N ARG A 32 28.84 36.66 25.76
CA ARG A 32 28.62 35.88 24.52
C ARG A 32 27.87 36.67 23.45
N ARG A 33 26.96 37.58 23.85
CA ARG A 33 26.26 38.52 22.95
C ARG A 33 27.23 39.46 22.21
N GLN A 34 28.41 39.75 22.78
CA GLN A 34 29.44 40.60 22.15
C GLN A 34 30.34 39.85 21.16
N TYR A 35 30.50 38.52 21.30
CA TYR A 35 31.43 37.72 20.47
C TYR A 35 30.83 37.18 19.15
N THR A 36 29.51 37.23 18.97
CA THR A 36 28.83 36.68 17.79
C THR A 36 28.08 37.77 17.04
N GLY A 37 28.80 38.51 16.19
CA GLY A 37 28.23 39.53 15.32
C GLY A 37 27.46 38.93 14.15
N TYR A 38 26.32 38.26 14.40
CA TYR A 38 25.17 38.02 13.49
C TYR A 38 24.28 36.91 14.08
N ILE A 39 23.62 37.16 15.22
CA ILE A 39 22.48 36.33 15.65
C ILE A 39 21.26 37.22 15.70
N ASP A 40 20.24 36.81 14.94
CA ASP A 40 18.94 37.45 14.83
C ASP A 40 18.30 37.58 16.22
N ARG A 41 17.73 38.75 16.50
CA ARG A 41 17.26 39.18 17.82
C ARG A 41 16.01 38.40 18.22
N GLN A 42 16.14 37.21 18.82
CA GLN A 42 14.98 36.41 19.25
C GLN A 42 15.17 35.67 20.58
N VAL A 43 15.74 36.32 21.60
CA VAL A 43 15.27 36.02 22.97
C VAL A 43 14.21 37.07 23.27
N PRO A 44 12.90 36.73 23.27
CA PRO A 44 11.86 37.73 23.45
C PRO A 44 12.00 38.38 24.82
N TYR A 45 11.94 39.71 24.81
CA TYR A 45 11.90 40.59 25.98
C TYR A 45 10.77 40.19 26.97
N GLU A 46 9.80 39.39 26.52
CA GLU A 46 8.70 38.83 27.30
C GLU A 46 9.11 37.79 28.36
N VAL A 47 10.26 37.13 28.21
CA VAL A 47 10.79 36.21 29.26
C VAL A 47 11.22 37.00 30.51
N LEU A 48 11.58 38.26 30.33
CA LEU A 48 11.95 39.19 31.40
C LEU A 48 10.74 39.91 32.02
N LEU A 49 9.52 39.71 31.47
CA LEU A 49 8.30 40.28 32.06
C LEU A 49 7.86 39.43 33.26
N PRO A 50 7.63 40.05 34.42
CA PRO A 50 7.22 39.34 35.63
C PRO A 50 5.82 38.76 35.44
N ALA A 51 5.63 37.51 35.87
CA ALA A 51 4.34 36.83 35.81
C ALA A 51 3.94 36.26 37.17
N PRO A 52 2.65 36.35 37.53
CA PRO A 52 2.17 35.84 38.80
C PRO A 52 2.24 34.31 38.82
N CYS A 53 2.90 33.75 39.84
CA CYS A 53 2.80 32.34 40.17
C CYS A 53 1.74 32.17 41.27
N GLY A 54 0.74 31.31 41.02
CA GLY A 54 -0.35 31.03 41.97
C GLY A 54 0.09 30.43 43.31
N HIS A 55 1.36 30.01 43.43
CA HIS A 55 1.92 29.40 44.64
C HIS A 55 2.55 30.42 45.61
N CYS A 56 2.97 31.60 45.14
CA CYS A 56 3.68 32.57 45.98
C CYS A 56 3.06 33.97 46.01
N GLY A 57 2.06 34.27 45.16
CA GLY A 57 1.38 35.58 45.15
C GLY A 57 2.28 36.78 44.80
N MET A 58 3.59 36.57 44.56
CA MET A 58 4.57 37.64 44.36
C MET A 58 5.05 37.71 42.90
N LEU A 59 5.03 38.92 42.35
CA LEU A 59 5.82 39.35 41.20
C LEU A 59 7.28 39.42 41.66
N GLN A 60 8.18 38.60 41.11
CA GLN A 60 9.61 38.69 41.42
C GLN A 60 10.40 39.21 40.23
N ASP A 61 11.03 40.37 40.44
CA ASP A 61 11.99 41.01 39.55
C ASP A 61 13.36 40.33 39.67
N LEU A 62 14.00 40.05 38.53
CA LEU A 62 15.28 39.35 38.40
C LEU A 62 16.50 40.08 38.99
N ARG A 63 16.35 41.25 39.63
CA ARG A 63 17.48 42.16 39.92
C ARG A 63 17.69 42.57 41.39
N ARG A 64 16.80 42.26 42.33
CA ARG A 64 16.86 42.92 43.67
C ARG A 64 17.41 42.11 44.84
N ASP A 65 17.48 40.78 44.76
CA ASP A 65 17.71 39.97 45.98
C ASP A 65 19.05 39.21 46.01
N TRP A 66 20.04 39.61 45.20
CA TRP A 66 21.37 38.99 45.27
C TRP A 66 22.28 39.57 46.36
N ASP A 67 21.95 40.74 46.91
CA ASP A 67 22.80 41.40 47.91
C ASP A 67 22.28 41.31 49.36
N THR A 68 21.19 40.58 49.62
CA THR A 68 20.51 40.61 50.94
C THR A 68 20.39 39.28 51.69
N TYR A 69 21.01 38.21 51.19
CA TYR A 69 21.07 36.93 51.92
C TYR A 69 22.50 36.36 51.99
N SER A 70 23.42 37.20 52.45
CA SER A 70 24.55 36.72 53.27
C SER A 70 24.21 37.03 54.72
N HIS A 71 24.13 36.01 55.57
CA HIS A 71 23.75 35.99 56.99
C HIS A 71 22.27 35.70 57.28
N ILE A 72 21.95 34.40 57.41
CA ILE A 72 21.21 33.88 58.58
C ILE A 72 21.80 32.49 58.91
N ASP A 73 22.40 32.38 60.09
CA ASP A 73 22.79 31.14 60.77
C ASP A 73 21.56 30.40 61.33
N GLY A 74 21.61 29.06 61.33
CA GLY A 74 20.71 28.14 62.07
C GLY A 74 19.29 28.00 61.46
N ASP A 75 18.66 26.85 61.32
CA ASP A 75 18.90 25.49 61.79
C ASP A 75 18.42 24.53 60.69
N VAL A 76 19.18 23.46 60.47
CA VAL A 76 18.78 22.31 59.66
C VAL A 76 17.89 21.43 60.52
N PRO A 77 16.61 21.19 60.18
CA PRO A 77 15.92 20.02 60.70
C PRO A 77 16.55 18.79 60.03
N PRO A 78 17.06 17.82 60.80
CA PRO A 78 17.40 16.53 60.24
C PRO A 78 16.10 15.80 59.88
N ASP A 79 16.21 14.86 58.97
CA ASP A 79 15.16 13.90 58.60
C ASP A 79 14.17 14.39 57.53
N LEU A 80 14.67 14.39 56.30
CA LEU A 80 13.88 13.82 55.21
C LEU A 80 14.79 12.84 54.45
N VAL A 81 14.94 11.64 55.01
CA VAL A 81 15.41 10.48 54.24
C VAL A 81 14.30 10.21 53.21
N LEU A 82 14.48 10.72 52.00
CA LEU A 82 13.59 10.49 50.87
C LEU A 82 14.15 9.37 50.01
N ASP A 83 13.84 8.14 50.41
CA ASP A 83 14.00 6.98 49.55
C ASP A 83 13.04 7.05 48.35
N GLY A 84 13.56 6.74 47.16
CA GLY A 84 12.88 5.98 46.11
C GLY A 84 11.72 6.60 45.32
N SER A 85 11.30 7.85 45.52
CA SER A 85 10.11 8.41 44.82
C SER A 85 10.24 9.83 44.25
N LEU A 86 11.46 10.32 43.99
CA LEU A 86 11.67 11.65 43.39
C LEU A 86 10.90 11.82 42.05
N ALA A 87 10.81 10.76 41.24
CA ALA A 87 10.04 10.76 39.98
C ALA A 87 8.52 10.94 40.19
N GLN A 88 7.94 10.31 41.21
CA GLN A 88 6.52 10.43 41.56
C GLN A 88 6.20 11.79 42.20
N GLN A 89 7.13 12.36 42.97
CA GLN A 89 6.99 13.70 43.55
C GLN A 89 7.18 14.81 42.50
N ILE A 90 8.06 14.64 41.51
CA ILE A 90 8.19 15.57 40.37
C ILE A 90 6.95 15.54 39.45
N GLU A 91 6.31 14.37 39.28
CA GLU A 91 5.01 14.26 38.61
C GLU A 91 3.91 15.04 39.34
N HIS A 92 3.94 15.04 40.68
CA HIS A 92 2.94 15.69 41.53
C HIS A 92 3.21 17.17 41.80
N ILE A 93 4.47 17.63 41.65
CA ILE A 93 4.83 19.05 41.52
C ILE A 93 4.43 19.47 40.11
N ALA A 94 3.15 19.77 39.97
CA ALA A 94 2.53 20.26 38.76
C ALA A 94 3.40 21.32 38.06
N PHE A 95 4.11 20.90 37.01
CA PHE A 95 4.61 21.80 35.95
C PHE A 95 3.45 22.50 35.23
N GLU A 96 2.20 22.11 35.52
CA GLU A 96 0.98 22.87 35.27
C GLU A 96 0.93 24.13 36.16
N GLY A 97 1.64 25.19 35.74
CA GLY A 97 1.27 26.57 36.10
C GLY A 97 2.20 27.38 37.01
N SER A 98 3.40 26.91 37.36
CA SER A 98 4.32 27.65 38.23
C SER A 98 5.58 28.11 37.49
N SER A 99 5.74 29.42 37.29
CA SER A 99 6.84 30.04 36.52
C SER A 99 7.68 31.02 37.34
N CYS A 100 7.83 30.79 38.65
CA CYS A 100 8.64 31.66 39.51
C CYS A 100 9.97 31.00 39.91
N PHE A 101 10.97 31.85 40.12
CA PHE A 101 12.32 31.46 40.50
C PHE A 101 12.36 30.65 41.80
N THR A 102 11.50 30.95 42.78
CA THR A 102 11.43 30.22 44.06
C THR A 102 11.04 28.74 43.89
N CYS A 103 10.08 28.44 43.01
CA CYS A 103 9.72 27.06 42.68
C CYS A 103 10.88 26.35 41.99
N ALA A 104 11.55 27.01 41.04
CA ALA A 104 12.74 26.48 40.39
C ALA A 104 13.87 26.19 41.40
N LYS A 105 14.09 27.09 42.37
CA LYS A 105 15.09 26.93 43.44
C LYS A 105 14.78 25.76 44.36
N LYS A 106 13.51 25.56 44.72
CA LYS A 106 13.08 24.38 45.51
C LYS A 106 13.34 23.07 44.76
N ILE A 107 12.98 23.01 43.47
CA ILE A 107 13.24 21.83 42.63
C ILE A 107 14.75 21.58 42.51
N PHE A 108 15.54 22.65 42.29
CA PHE A 108 16.99 22.56 42.18
C PHE A 108 17.65 22.02 43.45
N LEU A 109 17.25 22.52 44.63
CA LEU A 109 17.78 22.07 45.93
C LEU A 109 17.30 20.67 46.32
N ALA A 110 16.10 20.27 45.89
CA ALA A 110 15.56 18.93 46.14
C ALA A 110 16.17 17.86 45.22
N THR A 111 16.81 18.25 44.12
CA THR A 111 17.49 17.34 43.20
C THR A 111 18.92 17.13 43.69
N THR A 112 19.15 16.04 44.43
CA THR A 112 20.42 15.77 45.11
C THR A 112 21.54 15.39 44.13
N ASP A 113 21.23 14.74 43.01
CA ASP A 113 22.19 14.48 41.92
C ASP A 113 21.52 14.61 40.54
N TRP A 114 22.07 15.49 39.68
CA TRP A 114 21.56 15.72 38.32
C TRP A 114 22.14 14.72 37.30
N ILE A 115 23.16 13.94 37.71
CA ILE A 115 23.92 13.02 36.88
C ILE A 115 24.05 11.67 37.62
N ASP A 116 22.94 10.97 37.84
CA ASP A 116 23.00 9.57 38.30
C ASP A 116 23.18 8.61 37.12
N GLU A 117 24.22 7.78 37.12
CA GLU A 117 24.63 6.98 35.96
C GLU A 117 23.60 5.91 35.54
N ASP A 118 22.72 5.45 36.44
CA ASP A 118 21.95 4.21 36.25
C ASP A 118 20.43 4.38 36.03
N ASP A 119 19.88 5.58 36.16
CA ASP A 119 18.44 5.66 36.48
C ASP A 119 17.52 5.84 35.27
N GLY A 120 18.03 6.36 34.15
CA GLY A 120 17.23 6.60 32.94
C GLY A 120 16.01 7.52 33.15
N TYR A 121 15.89 8.22 34.27
CA TYR A 121 14.77 9.13 34.52
C TYR A 121 14.97 10.46 33.79
N ASP A 122 13.83 11.12 33.53
CA ASP A 122 13.81 12.47 33.00
C ASP A 122 14.34 13.45 34.04
N THR A 123 15.33 14.27 33.67
CA THR A 123 15.77 15.37 34.54
C THR A 123 14.71 16.47 34.61
N PRO A 124 14.74 17.36 35.62
CA PRO A 124 13.83 18.51 35.68
C PRO A 124 13.84 19.38 34.40
N LEU A 125 14.96 19.41 33.66
CA LEU A 125 15.04 20.07 32.35
C LEU A 125 14.19 19.36 31.27
N HIS A 126 14.12 18.02 31.28
CA HIS A 126 13.26 17.26 30.37
C HIS A 126 11.78 17.54 30.65
N TYR A 127 11.37 17.61 31.92
CA TYR A 127 9.99 17.96 32.29
C TYR A 127 9.64 19.41 31.93
N ALA A 128 10.54 20.37 32.18
CA ALA A 128 10.35 21.75 31.77
C ALA A 128 10.21 21.89 30.25
N ALA A 129 11.06 21.17 29.49
CA ALA A 129 11.00 21.15 28.04
C ALA A 129 9.74 20.47 27.50
N ARG A 130 9.31 19.35 28.12
CA ARG A 130 8.09 18.60 27.74
C ARG A 130 6.81 19.38 28.02
N SER A 131 6.76 20.11 29.13
CA SER A 131 5.63 20.97 29.50
C SER A 131 5.59 22.28 28.71
N GLY A 132 6.65 22.60 27.98
CA GLY A 132 6.77 23.84 27.22
C GLY A 132 6.94 25.10 28.08
N ASN A 133 7.33 24.94 29.35
CA ASN A 133 7.46 26.03 30.30
C ASN A 133 8.83 26.71 30.15
N LEU A 134 8.94 27.61 29.17
CA LEU A 134 10.16 28.37 28.84
C LEU A 134 10.76 29.10 30.06
N ARG A 135 9.91 29.64 30.95
CA ARG A 135 10.36 30.37 32.15
C ARG A 135 10.99 29.45 33.18
N MET A 136 10.35 28.31 33.46
CA MET A 136 10.91 27.31 34.37
C MET A 136 12.23 26.75 33.81
N LEU A 137 12.28 26.47 32.50
CA LEU A 137 13.51 26.06 31.82
C LEU A 137 14.62 27.11 31.99
N PHE A 138 14.32 28.38 31.78
CA PHE A 138 15.27 29.48 31.96
C PHE A 138 15.79 29.58 33.40
N HIS A 139 14.90 29.55 34.39
CA HIS A 139 15.31 29.64 35.80
C HIS A 139 16.18 28.47 36.24
N LEU A 140 15.87 27.24 35.81
CA LEU A 140 16.70 26.07 36.11
C LEU A 140 18.10 26.18 35.47
N LEU A 141 18.19 26.71 34.25
CA LEU A 141 19.47 26.95 33.58
C LEU A 141 20.31 28.03 34.29
N CYS A 142 19.68 29.12 34.74
CA CYS A 142 20.38 30.14 35.53
C CYS A 142 20.91 29.57 36.85
N LEU A 143 20.10 28.78 37.57
CA LEU A 143 20.51 28.14 38.83
C LEU A 143 21.67 27.14 38.63
N LEU A 144 21.65 26.36 37.55
CA LEU A 144 22.76 25.47 37.18
C LEU A 144 24.03 26.27 36.86
N GLY A 145 23.90 27.40 36.15
CA GLY A 145 25.01 28.28 35.80
C GLY A 145 25.62 28.98 37.01
N ASP A 146 24.80 29.49 37.93
CA ASP A 146 25.24 30.20 39.14
C ASP A 146 25.81 29.24 40.19
N GLY A 147 25.22 28.05 40.34
CA GLY A 147 25.65 27.07 41.35
C GLY A 147 26.94 26.32 41.02
N TYR A 148 27.20 26.07 39.73
CA TYR A 148 28.33 25.24 39.30
C TYR A 148 29.31 25.96 38.36
N GLY A 149 29.00 27.18 37.89
CA GLY A 149 29.84 27.95 36.97
C GLY A 149 29.80 27.44 35.53
N HIS A 150 29.88 28.37 34.56
CA HIS A 150 29.79 28.04 33.13
C HIS A 150 31.07 27.38 32.55
N GLU A 151 32.21 27.56 33.23
CA GLU A 151 33.50 26.92 32.91
C GLU A 151 33.59 25.48 33.46
N ALA A 152 32.71 25.10 34.39
CA ALA A 152 32.70 23.75 34.92
C ALA A 152 31.86 22.85 34.01
N GLN A 153 32.46 21.75 33.58
CA GLN A 153 31.88 20.73 32.70
C GLN A 153 30.50 20.23 33.17
N TYR A 154 30.14 20.45 34.43
CA TYR A 154 28.92 19.96 35.08
C TYR A 154 27.62 20.43 34.43
N ALA A 155 27.40 21.74 34.21
CA ALA A 155 26.15 22.22 33.60
C ALA A 155 25.96 21.69 32.16
N VAL A 156 27.06 21.55 31.42
CA VAL A 156 27.07 20.94 30.07
C VAL A 156 26.79 19.44 30.14
N LEU A 157 27.31 18.72 31.14
CA LEU A 157 27.04 17.31 31.36
C LEU A 157 25.55 17.07 31.70
N VAL A 158 24.96 17.92 32.54
CA VAL A 158 23.53 17.87 32.88
C VAL A 158 22.65 18.10 31.64
N LEU A 159 23.00 19.08 30.80
CA LEU A 159 22.29 19.35 29.54
C LEU A 159 22.36 18.19 28.55
N ARG A 160 23.48 17.46 28.53
CA ARG A 160 23.73 16.30 27.67
C ARG A 160 23.19 15.00 28.25
N LYS A 161 22.65 15.01 29.48
CA LYS A 161 22.07 13.83 30.11
C LYS A 161 20.94 13.27 29.25
N LEU A 162 20.93 11.96 29.10
CA LEU A 162 19.94 11.24 28.34
C LEU A 162 18.89 10.63 29.27
N ASN A 163 17.62 10.75 28.92
CA ASN A 163 16.53 10.04 29.58
C ASN A 163 16.44 8.57 29.13
N GLY A 164 15.42 7.85 29.59
CA GLY A 164 15.21 6.43 29.31
C GLY A 164 14.93 6.11 27.83
N ARG A 165 14.60 7.13 27.01
CA ARG A 165 14.50 7.02 25.55
C ARG A 165 15.83 7.30 24.83
N ARG A 166 16.90 7.54 25.59
CA ARG A 166 18.22 7.99 25.13
C ARG A 166 18.21 9.37 24.48
N GLU A 167 17.41 10.28 25.00
CA GLU A 167 17.20 11.61 24.44
C GLU A 167 17.53 12.71 25.44
N THR A 168 17.98 13.86 24.95
CA THR A 168 18.23 15.07 25.75
C THR A 168 16.97 15.93 25.89
N ALA A 169 16.98 16.89 26.82
CA ALA A 169 15.89 17.86 26.99
C ALA A 169 15.58 18.66 25.70
N LEU A 170 16.57 18.79 24.80
CA LEU A 170 16.38 19.39 23.47
C LEU A 170 15.37 18.59 22.61
N HIS A 171 15.34 17.26 22.71
CA HIS A 171 14.39 16.44 21.97
C HIS A 171 12.96 16.71 22.41
N GLU A 172 12.73 16.83 23.71
CA GLU A 172 11.40 17.16 24.25
C GLU A 172 10.95 18.55 23.83
N ALA A 173 11.87 19.52 23.80
CA ALA A 173 11.57 20.84 23.25
C ALA A 173 11.17 20.74 21.77
N ILE A 174 11.90 19.98 20.94
CA ILE A 174 11.61 19.84 19.51
C ILE A 174 10.24 19.20 19.25
N ARG A 175 9.79 18.27 20.11
CA ARG A 175 8.46 17.64 19.97
C ARG A 175 7.28 18.59 20.07
N LEU A 176 7.46 19.73 20.74
CA LEU A 176 6.43 20.75 20.86
C LEU A 176 6.22 21.56 19.57
N GLY A 177 7.05 21.36 18.55
CA GLY A 177 6.93 22.00 17.24
C GLY A 177 7.24 23.50 17.27
N THR A 178 6.63 24.27 16.36
CA THR A 178 6.93 25.71 16.17
C THR A 178 6.88 26.57 17.43
N ASN A 179 6.06 26.20 18.42
CA ASN A 179 5.88 26.97 19.66
C ASN A 179 7.10 26.92 20.59
N SER A 180 8.04 25.99 20.37
CA SER A 180 9.23 25.82 21.20
C SER A 180 10.51 26.39 20.61
N MET A 181 10.44 27.16 19.52
CA MET A 181 11.63 27.77 18.89
C MET A 181 12.50 28.55 19.88
N CYS A 182 11.89 29.27 20.84
CA CYS A 182 12.64 29.99 21.87
C CYS A 182 13.36 29.05 22.85
N MET A 183 12.75 27.91 23.21
CA MET A 183 13.37 26.90 24.08
C MET A 183 14.52 26.19 23.35
N VAL A 184 14.30 25.80 22.09
CA VAL A 184 15.34 25.21 21.23
C VAL A 184 16.51 26.18 21.07
N GLY A 185 16.21 27.45 20.77
CA GLY A 185 17.22 28.51 20.65
C GLY A 185 18.02 28.70 21.93
N MET A 186 17.35 28.76 23.09
CA MET A 186 18.00 28.90 24.40
C MET A 186 18.93 27.73 24.72
N LEU A 187 18.46 26.49 24.58
CA LEU A 187 19.26 25.29 24.84
C LEU A 187 20.49 25.21 23.91
N MET A 188 20.29 25.46 22.62
CA MET A 188 21.38 25.48 21.62
C MET A 188 22.34 26.64 21.80
N TRP A 189 21.88 27.77 22.35
CA TRP A 189 22.72 28.91 22.65
C TRP A 189 23.61 28.65 23.88
N VAL A 190 23.12 27.89 24.87
CA VAL A 190 23.92 27.45 26.04
C VAL A 190 24.98 26.43 25.61
N ASP A 191 24.58 25.33 24.95
CA ASP A 191 25.49 24.34 24.38
C ASP A 191 25.10 23.94 22.93
N PRO A 192 25.80 24.47 21.92
CA PRO A 192 25.58 24.09 20.52
C PRO A 192 25.83 22.60 20.21
N HIS A 193 26.63 21.90 21.02
CA HIS A 193 26.94 20.48 20.81
C HIS A 193 25.79 19.55 21.24
N LEU A 194 24.70 20.07 21.80
CA LEU A 194 23.48 19.29 22.02
C LEU A 194 22.92 18.71 20.72
N ALA A 195 23.17 19.37 19.58
CA ALA A 195 22.81 18.86 18.27
C ALA A 195 23.52 17.55 17.85
N LEU A 196 24.61 17.19 18.54
CA LEU A 196 25.37 15.94 18.31
C LEU A 196 24.91 14.79 19.21
N HIS A 197 24.14 15.08 20.25
CA HIS A 197 23.73 14.10 21.25
C HIS A 197 22.26 13.72 21.02
N PRO A 198 21.90 12.42 21.10
CA PRO A 198 22.78 11.28 21.35
C PRO A 198 23.67 10.93 20.14
N ARG A 199 24.89 10.41 20.41
CA ARG A 199 25.81 9.91 19.37
C ARG A 199 25.27 8.68 18.63
N ALA A 200 24.42 7.91 19.28
CA ALA A 200 23.73 6.75 18.71
C ALA A 200 22.26 6.78 19.14
N GLY A 201 21.34 6.77 18.17
CA GLY A 201 19.90 6.90 18.39
C GLY A 201 19.29 8.01 17.54
N THR A 202 18.15 8.52 17.99
CA THR A 202 17.44 9.64 17.36
C THR A 202 18.21 10.93 17.61
N SER A 203 18.73 11.58 16.57
CA SER A 203 19.34 12.90 16.70
C SER A 203 18.28 14.01 16.77
N PRO A 204 18.60 15.19 17.35
CA PRO A 204 17.70 16.33 17.38
C PRO A 204 17.27 16.77 15.98
N LEU A 205 18.21 16.72 15.01
CA LEU A 205 17.92 17.05 13.63
C LEU A 205 16.98 16.01 12.98
N TYR A 206 17.26 14.71 13.18
CA TYR A 206 16.38 13.65 12.68
C TYR A 206 14.95 13.84 13.21
N LEU A 207 14.81 14.14 14.51
CA LEU A 207 13.51 14.37 15.13
C LEU A 207 12.79 15.56 14.49
N ALA A 208 13.46 16.72 14.35
CA ALA A 208 12.89 17.90 13.71
C ALA A 208 12.44 17.61 12.26
N VAL A 209 13.25 16.88 11.49
CA VAL A 209 12.94 16.47 10.13
C VAL A 209 11.76 15.49 10.10
N SER A 210 11.70 14.54 11.03
CA SER A 210 10.61 13.55 11.12
C SER A 210 9.27 14.19 11.48
N LEU A 211 9.29 15.33 12.17
CA LEU A 211 8.11 16.14 12.47
C LEU A 211 7.75 17.12 11.34
N GLY A 212 8.61 17.28 10.34
CA GLY A 212 8.40 18.24 9.23
C GLY A 212 8.75 19.69 9.58
N GLU A 213 9.44 19.92 10.70
CA GLU A 213 9.73 21.25 11.24
C GLU A 213 10.98 21.88 10.60
N GLU A 214 10.80 22.41 9.39
CA GLU A 214 11.88 23.01 8.58
C GLU A 214 12.59 24.18 9.30
N HIS A 215 11.84 25.00 10.04
CA HIS A 215 12.39 26.14 10.77
C HIS A 215 13.30 25.71 11.92
N ILE A 216 12.91 24.68 12.65
CA ILE A 216 13.71 24.10 13.75
C ILE A 216 14.97 23.46 13.16
N ALA A 217 14.85 22.68 12.08
CA ALA A 217 16.02 22.09 11.41
C ALA A 217 17.03 23.16 10.95
N LYS A 218 16.56 24.27 10.34
CA LYS A 218 17.41 25.40 9.94
C LYS A 218 18.06 26.10 11.14
N MET A 219 17.33 26.27 12.25
CA MET A 219 17.88 26.82 13.49
C MET A 219 18.99 25.94 14.05
N LEU A 220 18.76 24.64 14.16
CA LEU A 220 19.77 23.68 14.63
C LEU A 220 21.04 23.78 13.78
N HIS A 221 20.92 23.83 12.45
CA HIS A 221 22.07 23.97 11.55
C HIS A 221 22.83 25.29 11.72
N ARG A 222 22.12 26.42 11.79
CA ARG A 222 22.74 27.73 11.98
C ARG A 222 23.45 27.84 13.33
N THR A 223 22.81 27.44 14.41
CA THR A 223 23.34 27.61 15.77
C THR A 223 24.47 26.63 16.09
N SER A 224 24.49 25.44 15.48
CA SER A 224 25.58 24.46 15.62
C SER A 224 26.78 24.71 14.70
N GLY A 225 26.70 25.70 13.79
CA GLY A 225 27.74 25.93 12.78
C GLY A 225 27.91 24.76 11.80
N GLY A 226 26.86 23.97 11.58
CA GLY A 226 26.88 22.78 10.72
C GLY A 226 27.37 21.49 11.38
N ASN A 227 27.75 21.51 12.67
CA ASN A 227 28.18 20.31 13.40
C ASN A 227 26.96 19.56 13.98
N LEU A 228 26.30 18.75 13.15
CA LEU A 228 25.04 18.07 13.46
C LEU A 228 25.18 16.55 13.39
N SER A 229 24.46 15.84 14.26
CA SER A 229 24.17 14.43 14.05
C SER A 229 22.95 14.29 13.14
N TYR A 230 23.05 13.43 12.12
CA TYR A 230 21.96 13.10 11.20
C TYR A 230 21.34 11.74 11.50
N SER A 231 21.80 11.05 12.55
CA SER A 231 21.41 9.69 12.88
C SER A 231 19.98 9.60 13.39
N GLY A 232 19.31 8.51 13.06
CA GLY A 232 17.95 8.19 13.46
C GLY A 232 17.85 6.81 14.09
N PRO A 233 16.64 6.43 14.55
CA PRO A 233 16.35 5.07 14.99
C PRO A 233 16.61 4.08 13.85
N ASP A 234 16.91 2.84 14.21
CA ASP A 234 17.11 1.75 13.25
C ASP A 234 18.16 1.99 12.15
N GLY A 235 19.19 2.78 12.46
CA GLY A 235 20.26 3.09 11.51
C GLY A 235 19.81 4.03 10.39
N GLN A 236 18.58 4.55 10.47
CA GLN A 236 18.10 5.56 9.54
C GLN A 236 18.91 6.85 9.71
N ASN A 237 18.88 7.69 8.70
CA ASN A 237 19.41 9.05 8.78
C ASN A 237 18.29 10.06 8.52
N ALA A 238 18.57 11.35 8.73
CA ALA A 238 17.59 12.42 8.55
C ALA A 238 16.98 12.42 7.14
N LEU A 239 17.74 12.00 6.10
CA LEU A 239 17.24 11.92 4.74
C LEU A 239 16.18 10.82 4.56
N HIS A 240 16.25 9.71 5.31
CA HIS A 240 15.19 8.69 5.32
C HIS A 240 13.88 9.25 5.87
N ALA A 241 13.92 10.10 6.89
CA ALA A 241 12.73 10.75 7.45
C ALA A 241 12.17 11.85 6.56
N ALA A 242 13.04 12.63 5.90
CA ALA A 242 12.65 13.74 5.03
C ALA A 242 11.76 13.33 3.85
N VAL A 243 11.82 12.05 3.45
CA VAL A 243 10.98 11.46 2.40
C VAL A 243 9.48 11.65 2.64
N HIS A 244 9.05 11.67 3.90
CA HIS A 244 7.64 11.77 4.27
C HIS A 244 7.09 13.21 4.21
N HIS A 245 7.96 14.19 3.95
CA HIS A 245 7.70 15.61 4.13
C HIS A 245 7.87 16.39 2.82
N PRO A 246 7.30 17.62 2.72
CA PRO A 246 7.24 18.36 1.46
C PRO A 246 8.61 18.66 0.84
N TYR A 247 8.58 18.94 -0.47
CA TYR A 247 9.70 19.00 -1.44
C TYR A 247 10.92 19.88 -1.08
N GLY A 248 10.87 20.67 -0.01
CA GLY A 248 12.01 21.48 0.46
C GLY A 248 12.97 20.73 1.38
N MET A 249 12.47 19.79 2.21
CA MET A 249 13.29 19.17 3.26
C MET A 249 14.41 18.28 2.71
N VAL A 250 14.11 17.48 1.68
CA VAL A 250 15.09 16.63 1.00
C VAL A 250 16.21 17.47 0.39
N GLN A 251 15.86 18.59 -0.25
CA GLN A 251 16.84 19.47 -0.87
C GLN A 251 17.75 20.12 0.19
N LEU A 252 17.17 20.65 1.27
CA LEU A 252 17.92 21.28 2.36
C LEU A 252 18.96 20.33 2.98
N LEU A 253 18.57 19.07 3.23
CA LEU A 253 19.48 18.09 3.81
C LEU A 253 20.62 17.70 2.86
N LEU A 254 20.33 17.58 1.56
CA LEU A 254 21.35 17.30 0.54
C LEU A 254 22.32 18.48 0.36
N ASP A 255 21.82 19.72 0.49
CA ASP A 255 22.65 20.93 0.46
C ASP A 255 23.59 21.00 1.67
N TRP A 256 23.17 20.49 2.84
CA TRP A 256 24.02 20.44 4.04
C TRP A 256 24.99 19.26 4.06
N ASN A 257 24.54 18.08 3.63
CA ASN A 257 25.37 16.88 3.60
C ASN A 257 24.88 15.90 2.51
N ASN A 258 25.64 15.81 1.43
CA ASN A 258 25.32 14.95 0.29
C ASN A 258 25.53 13.45 0.58
N ASP A 259 26.46 13.12 1.48
CA ASP A 259 26.87 11.74 1.79
C ASP A 259 25.75 10.94 2.47
N LEU A 260 24.74 11.63 3.01
CA LEU A 260 23.52 11.03 3.56
C LEU A 260 22.79 10.14 2.55
N SER A 261 22.97 10.38 1.25
CA SER A 261 22.36 9.57 0.21
C SER A 261 22.97 8.16 0.06
N GLU A 262 24.16 7.92 0.62
CA GLU A 262 24.87 6.63 0.57
C GLU A 262 24.51 5.69 1.73
N HIS A 263 24.17 6.25 2.88
CA HIS A 263 23.97 5.48 4.10
C HIS A 263 22.73 4.59 4.01
N LYS A 264 22.87 3.36 4.49
CA LYS A 264 21.79 2.37 4.57
C LYS A 264 21.23 2.28 5.98
N ASP A 265 19.92 2.10 6.09
CA ASP A 265 19.29 1.72 7.35
C ASP A 265 19.62 0.27 7.75
N LYS A 266 19.13 -0.19 8.91
CA LYS A 266 19.29 -1.59 9.36
C LYS A 266 18.73 -2.63 8.37
N ASN A 267 17.74 -2.24 7.55
CA ASN A 267 17.15 -3.10 6.52
C ASN A 267 17.91 -3.01 5.19
N GLY A 268 19.08 -2.37 5.15
CA GLY A 268 19.88 -2.19 3.95
C GLY A 268 19.26 -1.22 2.94
N CYS A 269 18.16 -0.53 3.29
CA CYS A 269 17.49 0.43 2.45
C CYS A 269 18.28 1.73 2.44
N THR A 270 18.53 2.26 1.25
CA THR A 270 19.02 3.64 1.10
C THR A 270 17.84 4.62 1.15
N PRO A 271 18.06 5.93 1.34
CA PRO A 271 16.98 6.92 1.31
C PRO A 271 16.16 6.88 0.02
N LEU A 272 16.79 6.48 -1.10
CA LEU A 272 16.12 6.29 -2.38
C LEU A 272 15.09 5.14 -2.35
N HIS A 273 15.36 4.04 -1.63
CA HIS A 273 14.41 2.94 -1.45
C HIS A 273 13.16 3.43 -0.71
N SER A 274 13.34 4.13 0.41
CA SER A 274 12.24 4.69 1.20
C SER A 274 11.45 5.72 0.39
N LEU A 275 12.15 6.58 -0.36
CA LEU A 275 11.55 7.61 -1.20
C LEU A 275 10.60 7.06 -2.24
N VAL A 276 11.05 6.04 -2.96
CA VAL A 276 10.23 5.38 -3.96
C VAL A 276 9.03 4.66 -3.32
N SER A 277 9.16 4.19 -2.07
CA SER A 277 8.03 3.50 -1.42
C SER A 277 6.89 4.45 -1.05
N VAL A 278 7.21 5.63 -0.51
CA VAL A 278 6.24 6.56 0.09
C VAL A 278 5.58 7.45 -0.96
N GLN A 279 6.31 7.87 -1.98
CA GLN A 279 5.90 8.95 -2.86
C GLN A 279 4.61 8.67 -3.65
N SER A 280 3.48 9.25 -3.23
CA SER A 280 2.21 9.16 -3.95
C SER A 280 2.28 9.94 -5.26
N GLU A 281 2.03 9.24 -6.37
CA GLU A 281 1.73 9.88 -7.65
C GLU A 281 0.24 10.18 -7.70
N ASP A 282 -0.16 11.36 -7.23
CA ASP A 282 -1.45 11.90 -7.62
C ASP A 282 -1.52 11.94 -9.15
N TYR A 283 -2.65 11.50 -9.69
CA TYR A 283 -2.89 11.22 -11.10
C TYR A 283 -2.48 12.42 -11.99
N ILE A 284 -1.24 12.49 -12.47
CA ILE A 284 -0.85 13.49 -13.47
C ILE A 284 -1.50 13.05 -14.80
N PRO A 285 -2.54 13.75 -15.30
CA PRO A 285 -3.26 13.33 -16.49
C PRO A 285 -2.33 13.38 -17.70
N ARG A 286 -2.48 12.41 -18.61
CA ARG A 286 -1.65 12.28 -19.82
C ARG A 286 -1.66 13.54 -20.71
N PHE A 287 -2.68 14.38 -20.59
CA PHE A 287 -2.83 15.65 -21.31
C PHE A 287 -1.90 16.77 -20.78
N PHE A 288 -1.51 16.71 -19.50
CA PHE A 288 -0.60 17.69 -18.89
C PHE A 288 0.83 17.61 -19.46
N PHE A 289 1.17 16.52 -20.17
CA PHE A 289 2.43 16.37 -20.88
C PHE A 289 2.56 17.29 -22.11
N CYS A 290 1.46 17.83 -22.62
CA CYS A 290 1.45 18.58 -23.88
C CYS A 290 1.38 20.11 -23.73
N PHE A 291 1.09 20.67 -22.55
CA PHE A 291 0.73 22.10 -22.45
C PHE A 291 1.39 22.94 -21.34
N HIS A 292 2.31 22.41 -20.52
CA HIS A 292 3.10 23.24 -19.59
C HIS A 292 4.53 22.72 -19.44
N ASN A 293 5.45 23.55 -18.95
CA ASN A 293 6.86 23.21 -18.66
C ASN A 293 7.02 22.03 -17.67
N VAL A 294 6.73 20.78 -18.09
CA VAL A 294 6.85 19.54 -17.30
C VAL A 294 8.27 19.33 -16.75
N LYS A 295 9.26 19.98 -17.38
CA LYS A 295 10.64 19.99 -16.90
C LYS A 295 10.71 20.50 -15.46
N SER A 296 9.99 21.55 -15.07
CA SER A 296 10.08 22.15 -13.74
C SER A 296 9.45 21.29 -12.63
N LEU A 297 8.32 20.61 -12.91
CA LEU A 297 7.66 19.73 -11.95
C LEU A 297 8.45 18.42 -11.74
N LEU A 298 9.05 17.89 -12.81
CA LEU A 298 9.95 16.74 -12.74
C LEU A 298 11.35 17.11 -12.19
N GLU A 299 11.75 18.38 -12.28
CA GLU A 299 12.98 18.94 -11.69
C GLU A 299 12.89 19.05 -10.16
N LYS A 300 11.70 19.33 -9.62
CA LYS A 300 11.43 19.40 -8.17
C LYS A 300 11.14 18.04 -7.52
N HIS A 301 11.20 16.94 -8.27
CA HIS A 301 10.89 15.62 -7.72
C HIS A 301 12.02 15.14 -6.82
N ALA A 302 11.72 14.80 -5.56
CA ALA A 302 12.71 14.34 -4.59
C ALA A 302 13.55 13.16 -5.12
N THR A 303 12.98 12.21 -5.88
CA THR A 303 13.74 11.08 -6.45
C THR A 303 14.86 11.57 -7.37
N ARG A 304 14.62 12.65 -8.10
CA ARG A 304 15.62 13.24 -9.00
C ARG A 304 16.72 13.96 -8.23
N GLN A 305 16.38 14.61 -7.11
CA GLN A 305 17.36 15.27 -6.25
C GLN A 305 18.30 14.24 -5.61
N VAL A 306 17.76 13.20 -4.98
CA VAL A 306 18.55 12.12 -4.36
C VAL A 306 19.40 11.37 -5.41
N LEU A 307 18.87 11.14 -6.62
CA LEU A 307 19.66 10.55 -7.70
C LEU A 307 20.71 11.50 -8.29
N GLY A 308 20.51 12.82 -8.20
CA GLY A 308 21.51 13.82 -8.60
C GLY A 308 22.67 13.85 -7.62
N ALA A 309 22.34 13.75 -6.33
CA ALA A 309 23.26 13.58 -5.21
C ALA A 309 24.10 12.30 -5.34
N ASN A 310 23.43 11.15 -5.51
CA ASN A 310 24.09 9.85 -5.65
C ASN A 310 23.39 8.94 -6.68
N PRO A 311 23.91 8.86 -7.91
CA PRO A 311 23.40 7.94 -8.93
C PRO A 311 23.60 6.46 -8.58
N SER A 312 24.62 6.12 -7.79
CA SER A 312 24.93 4.72 -7.45
C SER A 312 23.84 4.09 -6.60
N ALA A 313 23.07 4.88 -5.83
CA ALA A 313 21.96 4.42 -5.01
C ALA A 313 20.90 3.64 -5.82
N ALA A 314 20.75 3.93 -7.12
CA ALA A 314 19.84 3.20 -8.02
C ALA A 314 20.23 1.73 -8.24
N TYR A 315 21.49 1.37 -8.00
CA TYR A 315 22.09 0.05 -8.25
C TYR A 315 22.27 -0.77 -6.97
N GLN A 316 21.96 -0.19 -5.81
CA GLN A 316 22.13 -0.86 -4.53
C GLN A 316 20.92 -1.72 -4.20
N HIS A 317 21.17 -2.87 -3.57
CA HIS A 317 20.14 -3.75 -3.04
C HIS A 317 19.85 -3.42 -1.57
N ASP A 318 18.57 -3.56 -1.20
CA ASP A 318 18.13 -3.70 0.20
C ASP A 318 18.46 -5.09 0.78
N SER A 319 18.15 -5.32 2.05
CA SER A 319 18.34 -6.61 2.71
C SER A 319 17.52 -7.74 2.07
N ASN A 320 16.36 -7.43 1.49
CA ASN A 320 15.52 -8.39 0.74
C ASN A 320 16.09 -8.70 -0.66
N GLY A 321 17.08 -7.95 -1.12
CA GLY A 321 17.63 -8.06 -2.47
C GLY A 321 16.90 -7.27 -3.53
N LEU A 322 15.96 -6.41 -3.15
CA LEU A 322 15.25 -5.52 -4.07
C LEU A 322 16.10 -4.28 -4.36
N LEU A 323 15.93 -3.75 -5.57
CA LEU A 323 16.48 -2.46 -5.96
C LEU A 323 15.39 -1.39 -5.89
N PRO A 324 15.72 -0.08 -5.95
CA PRO A 324 14.70 0.97 -5.98
C PRO A 324 13.69 0.80 -7.13
N VAL A 325 14.12 0.31 -8.29
CA VAL A 325 13.21 0.03 -9.43
C VAL A 325 12.21 -1.10 -9.12
N HIS A 326 12.63 -2.08 -8.31
CA HIS A 326 11.77 -3.20 -7.87
C HIS A 326 10.70 -2.71 -6.90
N ILE A 327 11.07 -1.86 -5.94
CA ILE A 327 10.13 -1.21 -5.01
C ILE A 327 9.18 -0.29 -5.77
N ALA A 328 9.66 0.47 -6.76
CA ALA A 328 8.80 1.32 -7.59
C ALA A 328 7.72 0.51 -8.30
N ALA A 329 8.09 -0.67 -8.82
CA ALA A 329 7.16 -1.56 -9.50
C ALA A 329 6.17 -2.22 -8.54
N LEU A 330 6.59 -2.51 -7.31
CA LEU A 330 5.75 -3.04 -6.25
C LEU A 330 4.70 -2.01 -5.79
N MET A 331 5.08 -0.74 -5.70
CA MET A 331 4.25 0.36 -5.17
C MET A 331 3.52 1.19 -6.26
N ASP A 332 3.50 0.72 -7.52
CA ASP A 332 2.90 1.40 -8.69
C ASP A 332 3.44 2.83 -8.98
N ARG A 333 4.74 3.05 -8.79
CA ARG A 333 5.39 4.35 -9.01
C ARG A 333 5.95 4.50 -10.42
N LYS A 334 5.07 4.79 -11.38
CA LYS A 334 5.43 4.91 -12.81
C LYS A 334 6.43 6.05 -13.09
N VAL A 335 6.23 7.22 -12.50
CA VAL A 335 7.10 8.40 -12.62
C VAL A 335 8.48 8.10 -12.04
N ALA A 336 8.57 7.44 -10.89
CA ALA A 336 9.85 7.02 -10.31
C ALA A 336 10.63 6.11 -11.27
N ILE A 337 9.97 5.11 -11.88
CA ILE A 337 10.60 4.27 -12.93
C ILE A 337 11.03 5.11 -14.14
N GLY A 338 10.23 6.09 -14.54
CA GLY A 338 10.58 7.01 -15.63
C GLY A 338 11.81 7.88 -15.34
N ILE A 339 11.98 8.33 -14.09
CA ILE A 339 13.15 9.10 -13.65
C ILE A 339 14.38 8.21 -13.58
N LEU A 340 14.26 7.01 -12.98
CA LEU A 340 15.32 6.00 -12.94
C LEU A 340 15.78 5.65 -14.36
N LEU A 341 14.86 5.50 -15.31
CA LEU A 341 15.19 5.24 -16.71
C LEU A 341 16.00 6.37 -17.36
N LYS A 342 15.64 7.62 -17.10
CA LYS A 342 16.32 8.78 -17.70
C LYS A 342 17.72 8.99 -17.14
N ARG A 343 17.94 8.73 -15.84
CA ARG A 343 19.22 9.00 -15.16
C ARG A 343 20.12 7.78 -15.05
N CYS A 344 19.55 6.61 -14.79
CA CYS A 344 20.24 5.37 -14.48
C CYS A 344 19.70 4.23 -15.35
N ARG A 345 19.85 4.33 -16.67
CA ARG A 345 19.25 3.36 -17.61
C ARG A 345 19.65 1.90 -17.33
N GLY A 346 20.85 1.66 -16.81
CA GLY A 346 21.35 0.32 -16.48
C GLY A 346 20.56 -0.38 -15.37
N CYS A 347 19.98 0.37 -14.42
CA CYS A 347 19.36 -0.22 -13.23
C CYS A 347 18.11 -1.05 -13.53
N ILE A 348 17.47 -0.83 -14.68
CA ILE A 348 16.18 -1.44 -15.03
C ILE A 348 16.35 -2.91 -15.45
N ALA A 349 17.49 -3.24 -16.06
CA ALA A 349 17.80 -4.60 -16.47
C ALA A 349 18.29 -5.48 -15.31
N LEU A 350 18.59 -4.86 -14.16
CA LEU A 350 19.04 -5.57 -12.98
C LEU A 350 17.94 -6.45 -12.39
N ARG A 351 18.39 -7.48 -11.69
CA ARG A 351 17.56 -8.53 -11.12
C ARG A 351 17.71 -8.52 -9.61
N ASP A 352 16.64 -8.85 -8.91
CA ASP A 352 16.70 -9.07 -7.47
C ASP A 352 17.45 -10.37 -7.11
N LYS A 353 17.56 -10.68 -5.82
CA LYS A 353 18.21 -11.92 -5.33
C LYS A 353 17.56 -13.20 -5.87
N GLN A 354 16.28 -13.16 -6.27
CA GLN A 354 15.58 -14.30 -6.88
C GLN A 354 15.70 -14.29 -8.41
N GLY A 355 16.54 -13.43 -8.99
CA GLY A 355 16.72 -13.30 -10.42
C GLY A 355 15.56 -12.56 -11.11
N ARG A 356 14.59 -12.04 -10.38
CA ARG A 356 13.39 -11.40 -10.93
C ARG A 356 13.70 -9.97 -11.35
N SER A 357 13.11 -9.56 -12.47
CA SER A 357 13.11 -8.14 -12.87
C SER A 357 11.91 -7.39 -12.27
N PHE A 358 11.93 -6.06 -12.35
CA PHE A 358 10.79 -5.22 -11.92
C PHE A 358 9.45 -5.62 -12.57
N LEU A 359 9.49 -6.15 -13.80
CA LEU A 359 8.30 -6.63 -14.50
C LEU A 359 7.70 -7.88 -13.82
N HIS A 360 8.53 -8.81 -13.33
CA HIS A 360 8.04 -9.98 -12.61
C HIS A 360 7.31 -9.56 -11.32
N ILE A 361 7.87 -8.59 -10.60
CA ILE A 361 7.29 -8.05 -9.36
C ILE A 361 5.96 -7.33 -9.67
N ALA A 362 5.92 -6.50 -10.70
CA ALA A 362 4.69 -5.84 -11.12
C ALA A 362 3.59 -6.84 -11.50
N VAL A 363 3.94 -7.91 -12.22
CA VAL A 363 3.01 -8.98 -12.61
C VAL A 363 2.51 -9.75 -11.38
N LYS A 364 3.42 -10.16 -10.49
CA LYS A 364 3.09 -10.91 -9.26
C LYS A 364 2.11 -10.15 -8.37
N ASN A 365 2.26 -8.83 -8.29
CA ASN A 365 1.42 -7.94 -7.47
C ASN A 365 0.25 -7.30 -8.25
N LYS A 366 -0.02 -7.73 -9.48
CA LYS A 366 -1.14 -7.26 -10.32
C LYS A 366 -1.13 -5.75 -10.62
N VAL A 367 0.06 -5.14 -10.66
CA VAL A 367 0.25 -3.71 -10.92
C VAL A 367 0.14 -3.41 -12.42
N TYR A 368 -1.10 -3.35 -12.91
CA TYR A 368 -1.42 -3.25 -14.33
C TYR A 368 -0.85 -1.99 -15.01
N ARG A 369 -0.72 -0.87 -14.29
CA ARG A 369 -0.22 0.40 -14.83
C ARG A 369 1.27 0.29 -15.19
N ILE A 370 2.09 -0.30 -14.32
CA ILE A 370 3.49 -0.60 -14.60
C ILE A 370 3.63 -1.65 -15.70
N VAL A 371 2.86 -2.73 -15.68
CA VAL A 371 2.92 -3.77 -16.73
C VAL A 371 2.58 -3.18 -18.10
N LYS A 372 1.52 -2.38 -18.19
CA LYS A 372 1.14 -1.67 -19.41
C LYS A 372 2.24 -0.72 -19.88
N TYR A 373 2.84 0.04 -18.97
CA TYR A 373 3.95 0.95 -19.29
C TYR A 373 5.16 0.18 -19.83
N ALA A 374 5.57 -0.89 -19.15
CA ALA A 374 6.66 -1.75 -19.55
C ALA A 374 6.44 -2.38 -20.95
N CYS A 375 5.20 -2.76 -21.25
CA CYS A 375 4.85 -3.37 -22.53
C CYS A 375 4.71 -2.36 -23.69
N GLN A 376 4.60 -1.06 -23.43
CA GLN A 376 4.43 -0.04 -24.47
C GLN A 376 5.75 0.61 -24.89
N GLU A 377 6.67 0.80 -23.94
CA GLU A 377 7.94 1.46 -24.22
C GLU A 377 8.97 0.51 -24.82
N ARG A 378 9.65 0.94 -25.90
CA ARG A 378 10.66 0.13 -26.58
C ARG A 378 11.87 -0.18 -25.70
N VAL A 379 12.17 0.69 -24.72
CA VAL A 379 13.36 0.57 -23.86
C VAL A 379 13.32 -0.67 -22.97
N PHE A 380 12.14 -1.16 -22.61
CA PHE A 380 11.98 -2.35 -21.76
C PHE A 380 11.96 -3.66 -22.53
N ALA A 381 12.15 -3.65 -23.86
CA ALA A 381 12.16 -4.86 -24.69
C ALA A 381 13.09 -5.98 -24.17
N PRO A 382 14.31 -5.70 -23.65
CA PRO A 382 15.19 -6.75 -23.12
C PRO A 382 14.60 -7.49 -21.89
N ILE A 383 13.70 -6.84 -21.15
CA ILE A 383 13.19 -7.33 -19.86
C ILE A 383 11.94 -8.19 -20.04
N LEU A 384 11.23 -8.05 -21.15
CA LEU A 384 9.97 -8.75 -21.44
C LEU A 384 10.08 -10.29 -21.35
N ASN A 385 11.25 -10.84 -21.70
CA ASN A 385 11.52 -12.27 -21.71
C ASN A 385 12.63 -12.66 -20.71
N ALA A 386 12.97 -11.76 -19.80
CA ALA A 386 13.90 -12.05 -18.72
C ALA A 386 13.38 -13.26 -17.92
N ARG A 387 14.26 -14.21 -17.62
CA ARG A 387 13.96 -15.38 -16.78
C ARG A 387 14.46 -15.17 -15.35
N ASP A 388 13.66 -15.47 -14.34
CA ASP A 388 14.11 -15.51 -12.95
C ASP A 388 14.94 -16.77 -12.63
N ASN A 389 15.30 -16.98 -11.35
CA ASN A 389 16.12 -18.12 -10.94
C ASN A 389 15.44 -19.47 -11.20
N ASP A 390 14.11 -19.53 -11.18
CA ASP A 390 13.32 -20.73 -11.51
C ASP A 390 13.08 -20.86 -13.04
N GLY A 391 13.60 -19.92 -13.82
CA GLY A 391 13.45 -19.86 -15.26
C GLY A 391 12.12 -19.26 -15.72
N TYR A 392 11.27 -18.78 -14.81
CA TYR A 392 9.99 -18.16 -15.13
C TYR A 392 10.21 -16.83 -15.81
N THR A 393 9.45 -16.57 -16.87
CA THR A 393 9.31 -15.23 -17.44
C THR A 393 8.12 -14.52 -16.83
N ALA A 394 8.02 -13.20 -17.02
CA ALA A 394 6.84 -12.42 -16.64
C ALA A 394 5.52 -13.03 -17.16
N LEU A 395 5.54 -13.69 -18.32
CA LEU A 395 4.37 -14.39 -18.85
C LEU A 395 4.02 -15.65 -18.05
N HIS A 396 5.00 -16.42 -17.59
CA HIS A 396 4.74 -17.57 -16.71
C HIS A 396 4.13 -17.11 -15.38
N VAL A 397 4.69 -16.06 -14.77
CA VAL A 397 4.15 -15.50 -13.51
C VAL A 397 2.72 -15.00 -13.72
N ALA A 398 2.37 -14.40 -14.86
CA ALA A 398 1.00 -13.96 -15.13
C ALA A 398 0.01 -15.14 -15.19
N VAL A 399 0.42 -16.28 -15.77
CA VAL A 399 -0.36 -17.52 -15.78
C VAL A 399 -0.49 -18.11 -14.37
N GLU A 400 0.59 -18.06 -13.59
CA GLU A 400 0.60 -18.52 -12.19
C GLU A 400 -0.30 -17.68 -11.28
N VAL A 401 -0.36 -16.36 -11.49
CA VAL A 401 -1.26 -15.47 -10.75
C VAL A 401 -2.71 -15.64 -11.22
N GLY A 402 -2.94 -15.95 -12.50
CA GLY A 402 -4.28 -16.13 -13.07
C GLY A 402 -5.02 -14.81 -13.33
N ASP A 403 -4.30 -13.69 -13.43
CA ASP A 403 -4.91 -12.37 -13.69
C ASP A 403 -5.00 -12.10 -15.21
N LEU A 404 -6.23 -12.06 -15.74
CA LEU A 404 -6.49 -11.89 -17.17
C LEU A 404 -6.00 -10.54 -17.71
N PHE A 405 -6.06 -9.47 -16.91
CA PHE A 405 -5.70 -8.12 -17.36
C PHE A 405 -4.19 -8.00 -17.56
N VAL A 406 -3.42 -8.39 -16.55
CA VAL A 406 -1.96 -8.40 -16.59
C VAL A 406 -1.46 -9.29 -17.73
N PHE A 407 -2.05 -10.48 -17.86
CA PHE A 407 -1.77 -11.40 -18.95
C PHE A 407 -2.03 -10.77 -20.33
N CYS A 408 -3.19 -10.13 -20.53
CA CYS A 408 -3.54 -9.51 -21.81
C CYS A 408 -2.62 -8.33 -22.17
N TYR A 409 -2.16 -7.56 -21.18
CA TYR A 409 -1.19 -6.49 -21.41
C TYR A 409 0.16 -7.02 -21.92
N LEU A 410 0.65 -8.13 -21.35
CA LEU A 410 1.87 -8.80 -21.82
C LEU A 410 1.69 -9.34 -23.23
N LEU A 411 0.60 -10.05 -23.52
CA LEU A 411 0.36 -10.64 -24.85
C LEU A 411 0.24 -9.59 -25.96
N ARG A 412 -0.25 -8.39 -25.62
CA ARG A 412 -0.39 -7.29 -26.57
C ARG A 412 0.95 -6.79 -27.12
N ASN A 413 2.07 -7.07 -26.46
CA ASN A 413 3.39 -6.80 -27.03
C ASN A 413 3.90 -8.03 -27.80
N PRO A 414 4.14 -7.93 -29.13
CA PRO A 414 4.58 -9.07 -29.94
C PRO A 414 5.98 -9.59 -29.57
N LYS A 415 6.80 -8.78 -28.90
CA LYS A 415 8.15 -9.18 -28.45
C LYS A 415 8.14 -10.13 -27.26
N VAL A 416 7.01 -10.27 -26.55
CA VAL A 416 6.88 -11.28 -25.48
C VAL A 416 6.83 -12.67 -26.13
N LEU A 417 7.77 -13.53 -25.80
CA LEU A 417 7.90 -14.88 -26.34
C LEU A 417 6.94 -15.82 -25.61
N LEU A 418 6.12 -16.56 -26.37
CA LEU A 418 5.08 -17.43 -25.82
C LEU A 418 5.59 -18.82 -25.42
N ASN A 419 6.76 -19.23 -25.91
CA ASN A 419 7.27 -20.60 -25.84
C ASN A 419 8.60 -20.70 -25.08
N VAL A 420 8.92 -19.72 -24.24
CA VAL A 420 10.09 -19.80 -23.34
C VAL A 420 9.83 -20.90 -22.33
N ARG A 421 10.87 -21.65 -21.95
CA ARG A 421 10.78 -22.74 -20.98
C ARG A 421 11.36 -22.31 -19.64
N ASN A 422 10.70 -22.69 -18.57
CA ASN A 422 11.25 -22.59 -17.22
C ASN A 422 12.26 -23.72 -16.94
N ASN A 423 12.81 -23.79 -15.73
CA ASN A 423 13.78 -24.84 -15.36
C ASN A 423 13.15 -26.24 -15.25
N LYS A 424 11.82 -26.35 -15.27
CA LYS A 424 11.05 -27.60 -15.34
C LYS A 424 10.68 -27.98 -16.79
N ASP A 425 11.24 -27.28 -17.78
CA ASP A 425 10.92 -27.41 -19.20
C ASP A 425 9.44 -27.13 -19.57
N GLU A 426 8.70 -26.48 -18.68
CA GLU A 426 7.32 -26.09 -18.91
C GLU A 426 7.26 -24.75 -19.64
N THR A 427 6.41 -24.65 -20.64
CA THR A 427 6.01 -23.37 -21.26
C THR A 427 4.87 -22.71 -20.48
N PRO A 428 4.55 -21.43 -20.71
CA PRO A 428 3.37 -20.79 -20.10
C PRO A 428 2.06 -21.54 -20.41
N LEU A 429 1.96 -22.17 -21.59
CA LEU A 429 0.79 -22.98 -21.97
C LEU A 429 0.69 -24.27 -21.14
N ASP A 430 1.83 -24.89 -20.88
CA ASP A 430 1.94 -26.10 -20.06
C ASP A 430 1.52 -25.83 -18.61
N LEU A 431 1.98 -24.71 -18.06
CA LEU A 431 1.61 -24.23 -16.73
C LEU A 431 0.11 -23.87 -16.65
N ALA A 432 -0.45 -23.22 -17.66
CA ALA A 432 -1.88 -22.90 -17.70
C ALA A 432 -2.76 -24.18 -17.68
N ARG A 433 -2.28 -25.26 -18.29
CA ARG A 433 -3.00 -26.54 -18.34
C ARG A 433 -2.93 -27.29 -17.01
N SER A 434 -1.79 -27.29 -16.32
CA SER A 434 -1.69 -27.92 -15.01
C SER A 434 -2.66 -27.25 -14.02
N LYS A 435 -2.76 -25.92 -14.04
CA LYS A 435 -3.75 -25.17 -13.26
C LYS A 435 -5.20 -25.50 -13.61
N LYS A 436 -5.54 -25.54 -14.90
CA LYS A 436 -6.87 -25.94 -15.39
C LYS A 436 -7.35 -27.29 -14.84
N ARG A 437 -6.45 -28.24 -14.57
CA ARG A 437 -6.79 -29.57 -14.04
C ARG A 437 -7.06 -29.58 -12.53
N THR A 438 -6.66 -28.53 -11.82
CA THR A 438 -6.55 -28.57 -10.36
C THR A 438 -7.62 -27.79 -9.59
N SER A 439 -8.61 -27.19 -10.24
CA SER A 439 -9.69 -26.52 -9.51
C SER A 439 -11.03 -26.51 -10.26
N PHE A 440 -12.08 -26.40 -9.45
CA PHE A 440 -13.49 -26.56 -9.78
C PHE A 440 -14.03 -25.33 -10.53
N TYR A 441 -13.97 -25.32 -11.86
CA TYR A 441 -14.17 -24.07 -12.61
C TYR A 441 -15.38 -24.01 -13.56
N PHE A 442 -16.15 -22.94 -13.36
CA PHE A 442 -17.11 -22.31 -14.27
C PHE A 442 -16.42 -21.79 -15.55
N ARG A 443 -17.15 -21.70 -16.68
CA ARG A 443 -16.61 -21.39 -18.02
C ARG A 443 -15.96 -20.00 -18.15
N GLN A 444 -16.21 -19.11 -17.19
CA GLN A 444 -15.76 -17.71 -17.11
C GLN A 444 -14.51 -17.52 -16.23
N ASN A 445 -13.90 -18.60 -15.71
CA ASN A 445 -12.71 -18.41 -14.87
C ASN A 445 -11.52 -17.91 -15.71
N PRO A 446 -10.77 -16.91 -15.20
CA PRO A 446 -9.70 -16.26 -15.96
C PRO A 446 -8.61 -17.23 -16.38
N GLU A 447 -8.35 -18.30 -15.61
CA GLU A 447 -7.36 -19.33 -15.95
C GLU A 447 -7.71 -20.11 -17.24
N ILE A 448 -9.00 -20.39 -17.48
CA ILE A 448 -9.46 -21.08 -18.70
C ILE A 448 -9.33 -20.14 -19.89
N VAL A 449 -9.68 -18.87 -19.71
CA VAL A 449 -9.56 -17.83 -20.72
C VAL A 449 -8.08 -17.64 -21.08
N ILE A 450 -7.19 -17.55 -20.09
CA ILE A 450 -5.73 -17.49 -20.28
C ILE A 450 -5.22 -18.71 -21.06
N HIS A 451 -5.63 -19.93 -20.69
CA HIS A 451 -5.22 -21.13 -21.40
C HIS A 451 -5.72 -21.14 -22.87
N ARG A 452 -6.99 -20.80 -23.11
CA ARG A 452 -7.56 -20.73 -24.48
C ARG A 452 -6.86 -19.67 -25.32
N THR A 453 -6.65 -18.49 -24.74
CA THR A 453 -6.02 -17.36 -25.44
C THR A 453 -4.56 -17.61 -25.77
N LEU A 454 -3.81 -18.36 -24.96
CA LEU A 454 -2.47 -18.84 -25.32
C LEU A 454 -2.50 -19.73 -26.56
N ILE A 455 -3.47 -20.66 -26.64
CA ILE A 455 -3.65 -21.54 -27.82
C ILE A 455 -3.99 -20.70 -29.06
N ASP A 456 -4.97 -19.81 -28.95
CA ASP A 456 -5.40 -18.94 -30.05
C ASP A 456 -4.26 -18.02 -30.51
N ALA A 457 -3.45 -17.52 -29.58
CA ALA A 457 -2.25 -16.73 -29.88
C ALA A 457 -1.12 -17.55 -30.53
N GLY A 458 -1.20 -18.88 -30.54
CA GLY A 458 -0.23 -19.77 -31.18
C GLY A 458 0.90 -20.26 -30.29
N ALA A 459 0.70 -20.24 -28.97
CA ALA A 459 1.62 -20.91 -28.05
C ALA A 459 1.67 -22.42 -28.32
N ARG A 460 2.85 -23.02 -28.17
CA ARG A 460 3.10 -24.45 -28.38
C ARG A 460 3.61 -25.05 -27.09
N HIS A 461 3.25 -26.32 -26.85
CA HIS A 461 3.78 -27.10 -25.75
C HIS A 461 5.30 -27.31 -25.91
N GLY A 462 6.03 -27.41 -24.80
CA GLY A 462 7.44 -27.79 -24.83
C GLY A 462 7.66 -29.18 -25.46
N SER A 463 8.85 -29.43 -26.02
CA SER A 463 9.22 -30.78 -26.51
C SER A 463 9.19 -31.82 -25.40
N PHE A 464 9.50 -31.40 -24.17
CA PHE A 464 9.37 -32.22 -22.96
C PHE A 464 7.94 -32.72 -22.77
N TRP A 465 6.89 -31.96 -23.08
CA TRP A 465 5.52 -32.46 -22.92
C TRP A 465 5.16 -33.59 -23.88
N ARG A 466 5.74 -33.64 -25.09
CA ARG A 466 5.59 -34.84 -25.94
C ARG A 466 6.21 -36.05 -25.25
N GLY A 467 7.41 -35.89 -24.69
CA GLY A 467 8.08 -36.90 -23.87
C GLY A 467 7.31 -37.25 -22.59
N HIS A 468 6.72 -36.27 -21.89
CA HIS A 468 6.03 -36.43 -20.60
C HIS A 468 4.60 -36.96 -20.76
N VAL A 469 3.87 -36.64 -21.84
CA VAL A 469 2.63 -37.39 -22.18
C VAL A 469 2.99 -38.84 -22.43
N GLN A 470 4.04 -39.09 -23.21
CA GLN A 470 4.50 -40.44 -23.51
C GLN A 470 4.97 -41.14 -22.22
N GLN A 471 5.68 -40.45 -21.34
CA GLN A 471 6.19 -40.96 -20.07
C GLN A 471 5.09 -41.10 -18.99
N LEU A 472 4.04 -40.27 -18.98
CA LEU A 472 2.85 -40.43 -18.13
C LEU A 472 1.95 -41.56 -18.63
N CYS A 473 1.84 -41.76 -19.95
CA CYS A 473 1.18 -42.94 -20.52
C CYS A 473 1.97 -44.21 -20.15
N ILE A 474 3.30 -44.17 -20.28
CA ILE A 474 4.20 -45.24 -19.86
C ILE A 474 4.17 -45.42 -18.34
N GLN A 475 4.09 -44.35 -17.53
CA GLN A 475 3.99 -44.42 -16.06
C GLN A 475 2.62 -44.89 -15.58
N ASN A 476 1.51 -44.56 -16.25
CA ASN A 476 0.20 -45.13 -15.92
C ASN A 476 0.13 -46.62 -16.30
N GLN A 477 0.78 -47.01 -17.39
CA GLN A 477 0.94 -48.41 -17.75
C GLN A 477 1.90 -49.14 -16.79
N LEU A 478 2.97 -48.45 -16.33
CA LEU A 478 3.93 -48.98 -15.35
C LEU A 478 3.44 -48.92 -13.91
N SER A 479 2.56 -48.00 -13.51
CA SER A 479 1.99 -47.95 -12.16
C SER A 479 1.02 -49.09 -11.94
N ASN A 480 0.30 -49.50 -12.99
CA ASN A 480 -0.46 -50.75 -13.01
C ASN A 480 0.47 -52.00 -12.94
N LEU A 481 1.79 -51.84 -13.08
CA LEU A 481 2.80 -52.90 -12.99
C LEU A 481 3.79 -52.72 -11.83
N LYS A 482 3.79 -51.57 -11.13
CA LYS A 482 4.78 -51.15 -10.12
C LYS A 482 4.11 -50.72 -8.82
N ASP A 483 3.04 -51.41 -8.42
CA ASP A 483 2.61 -51.44 -7.01
C ASP A 483 3.61 -52.20 -6.11
N VAL A 484 4.79 -52.60 -6.63
CA VAL A 484 5.72 -53.48 -5.90
C VAL A 484 7.06 -52.85 -5.50
N GLU A 485 7.64 -51.83 -6.15
CA GLU A 485 9.01 -51.44 -5.71
C GLU A 485 9.43 -49.97 -5.88
N ASN A 486 9.70 -49.37 -4.72
CA ASN A 486 10.65 -48.30 -4.41
C ASN A 486 10.41 -46.88 -4.95
N GLN A 487 9.70 -46.06 -4.16
CA GLN A 487 10.01 -44.64 -3.95
C GLN A 487 9.83 -44.26 -2.47
N SER A 488 10.68 -43.36 -1.97
CA SER A 488 10.74 -42.88 -0.59
C SER A 488 9.35 -42.49 -0.04
N LYS A 489 8.87 -43.28 0.93
CA LYS A 489 7.50 -43.23 1.47
C LYS A 489 7.06 -41.83 1.90
N GLU A 490 7.97 -41.01 2.44
CA GLU A 490 7.63 -39.69 3.00
C GLU A 490 7.21 -38.64 1.96
N VAL A 491 7.89 -38.55 0.81
CA VAL A 491 7.54 -37.56 -0.24
C VAL A 491 6.25 -37.98 -0.96
N VAL A 492 6.08 -39.28 -1.17
CA VAL A 492 4.85 -39.84 -1.75
C VAL A 492 3.68 -39.62 -0.81
N GLU A 493 3.85 -39.88 0.48
CA GLU A 493 2.82 -39.71 1.50
C GLU A 493 2.47 -38.24 1.74
N ALA A 494 3.45 -37.33 1.72
CA ALA A 494 3.20 -35.89 1.81
C ALA A 494 2.43 -35.35 0.59
N ASN A 495 2.77 -35.81 -0.62
CA ASN A 495 2.06 -35.44 -1.85
C ASN A 495 0.67 -36.08 -1.90
N HIS A 496 0.51 -37.31 -1.42
CA HIS A 496 -0.77 -37.99 -1.30
C HIS A 496 -1.69 -37.25 -0.32
N LYS A 497 -1.20 -36.92 0.88
CA LYS A 497 -1.94 -36.12 1.88
C LYS A 497 -2.32 -34.73 1.36
N LYS A 498 -1.44 -34.05 0.62
CA LYS A 498 -1.77 -32.76 -0.02
C LYS A 498 -2.85 -32.90 -1.10
N LYS A 499 -2.78 -33.97 -1.92
CA LYS A 499 -3.76 -34.26 -2.96
C LYS A 499 -5.12 -34.61 -2.37
N GLU A 500 -5.18 -35.46 -1.34
CA GLU A 500 -6.41 -35.83 -0.63
C GLU A 500 -7.06 -34.64 0.06
N LYS A 501 -6.29 -33.82 0.78
CA LYS A 501 -6.80 -32.58 1.39
C LYS A 501 -7.42 -31.65 0.35
N LYS A 502 -6.81 -31.57 -0.83
CA LYS A 502 -7.30 -30.73 -1.93
C LYS A 502 -8.56 -31.31 -2.58
N GLU A 503 -8.59 -32.61 -2.87
CA GLU A 503 -9.77 -33.27 -3.44
C GLU A 503 -10.98 -33.22 -2.50
N LYS A 504 -10.75 -33.33 -1.18
CA LYS A 504 -11.78 -33.16 -0.17
C LYS A 504 -12.34 -31.73 -0.19
N LYS A 505 -11.47 -30.72 -0.18
CA LYS A 505 -11.87 -29.31 -0.27
C LYS A 505 -12.71 -29.03 -1.53
N ASP A 506 -12.23 -29.50 -2.69
CA ASP A 506 -12.96 -29.36 -3.96
C ASP A 506 -14.33 -30.02 -3.88
N SER A 507 -14.42 -31.24 -3.33
CA SER A 507 -15.69 -31.98 -3.17
C SER A 507 -16.70 -31.24 -2.29
N ASP A 508 -16.25 -30.65 -1.19
CA ASP A 508 -17.11 -29.90 -0.27
C ASP A 508 -17.67 -28.65 -0.97
N GLU A 509 -16.82 -27.90 -1.68
CA GLU A 509 -17.19 -26.71 -2.45
C GLU A 509 -18.19 -27.02 -3.59
N VAL A 510 -18.02 -28.14 -4.30
CA VAL A 510 -19.00 -28.64 -5.30
C VAL A 510 -20.36 -28.82 -4.65
N THR A 511 -20.37 -29.46 -3.48
CA THR A 511 -21.60 -29.86 -2.80
C THR A 511 -22.36 -28.64 -2.32
N GLU A 512 -21.66 -27.68 -1.71
CA GLU A 512 -22.24 -26.42 -1.25
C GLU A 512 -22.80 -25.59 -2.41
N SER A 513 -22.01 -25.41 -3.47
CA SER A 513 -22.44 -24.68 -4.67
C SER A 513 -23.63 -25.35 -5.34
N SER A 514 -23.66 -26.68 -5.38
CA SER A 514 -24.77 -27.45 -5.96
C SER A 514 -26.05 -27.31 -5.14
N ARG A 515 -25.96 -27.28 -3.80
CA ARG A 515 -27.12 -27.05 -2.93
C ARG A 515 -27.72 -25.66 -3.13
N ALA A 516 -26.87 -24.62 -3.16
CA ALA A 516 -27.32 -23.25 -3.35
C ALA A 516 -28.04 -23.06 -4.71
N LEU A 517 -27.44 -23.54 -5.80
CA LEU A 517 -28.07 -23.52 -7.12
C LEU A 517 -29.30 -24.43 -7.19
N GLY A 518 -29.32 -25.53 -6.43
CA GLY A 518 -30.46 -26.45 -6.32
C GLY A 518 -31.69 -25.75 -5.78
N ILE A 519 -31.54 -24.93 -4.73
CA ILE A 519 -32.63 -24.13 -4.16
C ILE A 519 -33.19 -23.17 -5.22
N LEU A 520 -32.32 -22.43 -5.91
CA LEU A 520 -32.76 -21.49 -6.96
C LEU A 520 -33.51 -22.21 -8.10
N SER A 521 -32.99 -23.35 -8.55
CA SER A 521 -33.61 -24.14 -9.61
C SER A 521 -34.99 -24.67 -9.18
N VAL A 522 -35.11 -25.21 -7.97
CA VAL A 522 -36.42 -25.67 -7.45
C VAL A 522 -37.42 -24.51 -7.36
N LEU A 523 -36.99 -23.31 -6.90
CA LEU A 523 -37.84 -22.11 -6.86
C LEU A 523 -38.34 -21.69 -8.26
N ILE A 524 -37.48 -21.75 -9.28
CA ILE A 524 -37.90 -21.47 -10.67
C ILE A 524 -38.96 -22.49 -11.12
N THR A 525 -38.78 -23.77 -10.79
CA THR A 525 -39.73 -24.83 -11.11
C THR A 525 -41.08 -24.62 -10.42
N THR A 526 -41.10 -24.20 -9.14
CA THR A 526 -42.36 -23.96 -8.41
C THR A 526 -43.11 -22.74 -8.93
N VAL A 527 -42.42 -21.64 -9.21
CA VAL A 527 -43.03 -20.42 -9.76
C VAL A 527 -43.62 -20.67 -11.14
N THR A 528 -42.89 -21.36 -12.02
CA THR A 528 -43.35 -21.68 -13.38
C THR A 528 -44.51 -22.67 -13.38
N PHE A 529 -44.48 -23.65 -12.47
CA PHE A 529 -45.60 -24.57 -12.26
C PHE A 529 -46.86 -23.82 -11.80
N GLY A 530 -46.75 -22.94 -10.79
CA GLY A 530 -47.89 -22.13 -10.33
C GLY A 530 -48.47 -21.25 -11.43
N ALA A 531 -47.60 -20.57 -12.20
CA ALA A 531 -48.00 -19.72 -13.31
C ALA A 531 -48.80 -20.45 -14.39
N ALA A 532 -48.54 -21.75 -14.62
CA ALA A 532 -49.27 -22.55 -15.59
C ALA A 532 -50.75 -22.77 -15.22
N PHE A 533 -51.09 -22.76 -13.92
CA PHE A 533 -52.45 -23.01 -13.43
C PHE A 533 -53.20 -21.75 -12.99
N SER A 534 -52.52 -20.63 -12.76
CA SER A 534 -53.12 -19.34 -12.37
C SER A 534 -53.73 -18.54 -13.53
N VAL A 535 -54.17 -19.19 -14.61
CA VAL A 535 -54.71 -18.53 -15.81
C VAL A 535 -56.09 -17.89 -15.53
N PRO A 536 -56.28 -16.58 -15.76
CA PRO A 536 -57.57 -15.91 -15.55
C PRO A 536 -58.70 -16.50 -16.41
N PRO A 537 -59.91 -16.69 -15.87
CA PRO A 537 -61.06 -17.25 -16.59
C PRO A 537 -61.46 -16.48 -17.85
N SER A 538 -61.22 -15.16 -17.87
CA SER A 538 -61.56 -14.25 -18.96
C SER A 538 -60.86 -14.58 -20.29
N ILE A 539 -59.74 -15.31 -20.26
CA ILE A 539 -58.98 -15.71 -21.46
C ILE A 539 -59.52 -17.03 -22.03
N LYS A 540 -60.03 -17.95 -21.19
CA LYS A 540 -60.57 -19.25 -21.60
C LYS A 540 -61.91 -19.15 -22.35
N GLN A 541 -62.66 -18.06 -22.18
CA GLN A 541 -63.95 -17.84 -22.85
C GLN A 541 -63.82 -17.23 -24.27
N ALA A 542 -62.62 -16.77 -24.66
CA ALA A 542 -62.39 -16.09 -25.94
C ALA A 542 -62.33 -17.04 -27.16
N ASP A 543 -62.05 -18.33 -26.97
CA ASP A 543 -62.00 -19.32 -28.06
C ASP A 543 -63.37 -19.55 -28.73
N ASN A 544 -64.47 -19.16 -28.07
CA ASN A 544 -65.82 -19.42 -28.54
C ASN A 544 -66.46 -18.25 -29.32
N SER A 545 -65.81 -17.09 -29.46
CA SER A 545 -66.38 -15.91 -30.15
C SER A 545 -65.56 -15.50 -31.38
N LYS A 546 -66.06 -15.83 -32.58
CA LYS A 546 -65.55 -15.32 -33.86
C LYS A 546 -65.91 -13.83 -34.01
N GLY A 547 -64.93 -12.93 -33.94
CA GLY A 547 -65.12 -11.51 -34.29
C GLY A 547 -63.92 -10.60 -33.97
N ASP A 548 -63.30 -10.04 -35.02
CA ASP A 548 -62.41 -8.87 -35.15
C ASP A 548 -61.40 -8.48 -34.03
N ASN A 549 -60.13 -8.85 -34.26
CA ASN A 549 -58.88 -8.07 -34.39
C ASN A 549 -58.42 -6.89 -33.46
N PRO A 550 -58.74 -6.84 -32.16
CA PRO A 550 -57.70 -6.49 -31.17
C PRO A 550 -57.41 -7.60 -30.15
N ARG A 551 -58.30 -8.60 -30.06
CA ARG A 551 -58.28 -9.62 -28.99
C ARG A 551 -57.47 -10.87 -29.36
N LEU A 552 -57.28 -11.14 -30.65
CA LEU A 552 -56.36 -12.16 -31.18
C LEU A 552 -54.89 -11.89 -30.84
N PHE A 553 -54.50 -10.60 -30.77
CA PHE A 553 -53.14 -10.19 -30.40
C PHE A 553 -52.81 -10.66 -28.97
N ASN A 554 -53.70 -10.47 -28.01
CA ASN A 554 -53.50 -10.91 -26.62
C ASN A 554 -53.48 -12.45 -26.46
N ALA A 555 -54.27 -13.18 -27.26
CA ALA A 555 -54.26 -14.65 -27.26
C ALA A 555 -52.88 -15.19 -27.67
N TRP A 556 -52.23 -14.55 -28.66
CA TRP A 556 -50.88 -14.90 -29.08
C TRP A 556 -49.82 -14.69 -27.99
N TYR A 557 -49.76 -13.51 -27.37
CA TYR A 557 -48.81 -13.26 -26.26
C TYR A 557 -49.02 -14.23 -25.11
N PHE A 558 -50.27 -14.62 -24.86
CA PHE A 558 -50.61 -15.62 -23.86
C PHE A 558 -50.08 -17.02 -24.23
N SER A 559 -50.22 -17.47 -25.48
CA SER A 559 -49.64 -18.74 -25.94
C SER A 559 -48.12 -18.76 -25.78
N VAL A 560 -47.43 -17.67 -26.11
CA VAL A 560 -45.98 -17.58 -25.91
C VAL A 560 -45.62 -17.51 -24.43
N PHE A 561 -46.37 -16.78 -23.61
CA PHE A 561 -46.19 -16.77 -22.15
C PHE A 561 -46.22 -18.18 -21.57
N MET A 562 -47.21 -18.99 -21.98
CA MET A 562 -47.31 -20.39 -21.54
C MET A 562 -46.13 -21.24 -22.03
N LEU A 563 -45.70 -21.06 -23.28
CA LEU A 563 -44.54 -21.76 -23.84
C LEU A 563 -43.24 -21.38 -23.11
N ALA A 564 -43.06 -20.11 -22.76
CA ALA A 564 -41.90 -19.63 -22.01
C ALA A 564 -41.86 -20.20 -20.59
N ASN A 565 -43.01 -20.24 -19.89
CA ASN A 565 -43.12 -20.89 -18.58
C ASN A 565 -42.83 -22.40 -18.66
N ALA A 566 -43.37 -23.09 -19.66
CA ALA A 566 -43.09 -24.51 -19.89
C ALA A 566 -41.60 -24.76 -20.16
N GLY A 567 -40.96 -23.91 -20.98
CA GLY A 567 -39.52 -23.96 -21.23
C GLY A 567 -38.70 -23.76 -19.95
N ALA A 568 -39.03 -22.73 -19.16
CA ALA A 568 -38.38 -22.47 -17.87
C ALA A 568 -38.52 -23.66 -16.91
N PHE A 569 -39.70 -24.28 -16.84
CA PHE A 569 -39.96 -25.46 -16.02
C PHE A 569 -39.11 -26.67 -16.44
N VAL A 570 -39.08 -27.00 -17.74
CA VAL A 570 -38.33 -28.15 -18.26
C VAL A 570 -36.83 -27.96 -18.02
N TYR A 571 -36.27 -26.81 -18.39
CA TYR A 571 -34.85 -26.55 -18.18
C TYR A 571 -34.45 -26.51 -16.72
N SER A 572 -35.31 -25.96 -15.85
CA SER A 572 -35.06 -25.97 -14.42
C SER A 572 -35.13 -27.39 -13.85
N SER A 573 -36.05 -28.22 -14.31
CA SER A 573 -36.16 -29.61 -13.88
C SER A 573 -34.96 -30.47 -14.32
N ILE A 574 -34.42 -30.23 -15.52
CA ILE A 574 -33.18 -30.87 -15.96
C ILE A 574 -32.00 -30.38 -15.10
N ALA A 575 -31.95 -29.08 -14.79
CA ALA A 575 -30.93 -28.52 -13.91
C ALA A 575 -30.98 -29.11 -12.49
N THR A 576 -32.16 -29.28 -11.88
CA THR A 576 -32.29 -29.91 -10.55
C THR A 576 -31.80 -31.36 -10.56
N LEU A 577 -32.15 -32.16 -11.58
CA LEU A 577 -31.66 -33.53 -11.74
C LEU A 577 -30.13 -33.58 -11.82
N CYS A 578 -29.52 -32.72 -12.65
CA CYS A 578 -28.06 -32.65 -12.76
C CYS A 578 -27.39 -32.14 -11.47
N LEU A 579 -28.02 -31.21 -10.73
CA LEU A 579 -27.53 -30.71 -9.45
C LEU A 579 -27.56 -31.78 -8.36
N MET A 580 -28.57 -32.66 -8.36
CA MET A 580 -28.62 -33.81 -7.44
C MET A 580 -27.45 -34.77 -7.68
N ILE A 581 -27.13 -35.07 -8.95
CA ILE A 581 -25.94 -35.87 -9.30
C ILE A 581 -24.66 -35.18 -8.82
N SER A 582 -24.57 -33.85 -8.98
CA SER A 582 -23.42 -33.05 -8.53
C SER A 582 -23.26 -32.99 -7.01
N SER A 583 -24.36 -32.93 -6.25
CA SER A 583 -24.34 -32.87 -4.78
C SER A 583 -24.05 -34.21 -4.11
N THR A 584 -24.18 -35.32 -4.84
CA THR A 584 -24.02 -36.66 -4.24
C THR A 584 -22.55 -37.02 -4.13
N SER A 585 -22.05 -37.18 -2.92
CA SER A 585 -20.63 -37.52 -2.64
C SER A 585 -20.23 -38.94 -3.07
N MET A 586 -21.20 -39.82 -3.34
CA MET A 586 -20.97 -41.21 -3.78
C MET A 586 -20.45 -41.34 -5.23
N VAL A 587 -20.52 -40.28 -6.03
CA VAL A 587 -20.13 -40.29 -7.45
C VAL A 587 -18.71 -39.74 -7.62
N LYS A 588 -17.94 -40.26 -8.58
CA LYS A 588 -16.59 -39.76 -8.92
C LYS A 588 -16.61 -38.23 -9.18
N LEU A 589 -15.61 -37.53 -8.65
CA LEU A 589 -15.52 -36.07 -8.69
C LEU A 589 -15.59 -35.50 -10.12
N ASP A 590 -15.04 -36.20 -11.11
CA ASP A 590 -15.08 -35.76 -12.52
C ASP A 590 -16.48 -35.79 -13.12
N ILE A 591 -17.28 -36.81 -12.77
CA ILE A 591 -18.68 -36.92 -13.21
C ILE A 591 -19.51 -35.84 -12.52
N ARG A 592 -19.30 -35.62 -11.22
CA ARG A 592 -19.96 -34.54 -10.46
C ARG A 592 -19.66 -33.16 -11.06
N ARG A 593 -18.39 -32.89 -11.39
CA ARG A 593 -17.96 -31.68 -12.10
C ARG A 593 -18.64 -31.52 -13.46
N ALA A 594 -18.77 -32.60 -14.23
CA ALA A 594 -19.47 -32.57 -15.51
C ALA A 594 -20.97 -32.27 -15.34
N ALA A 595 -21.63 -32.94 -14.39
CA ALA A 595 -23.03 -32.72 -14.06
C ALA A 595 -23.31 -31.29 -13.60
N PHE A 596 -22.43 -30.71 -12.76
CA PHE A 596 -22.51 -29.32 -12.33
C PHE A 596 -22.41 -28.32 -13.51
N ARG A 597 -21.50 -28.57 -14.45
CA ARG A 597 -21.35 -27.71 -15.65
C ARG A 597 -22.57 -27.78 -16.55
N ILE A 598 -23.17 -28.95 -16.68
CA ILE A 598 -24.40 -29.14 -17.46
C ILE A 598 -25.57 -28.45 -16.74
N SER A 599 -25.67 -28.58 -15.41
CA SER A 599 -26.77 -27.97 -14.67
C SER A 599 -26.73 -26.44 -14.69
N THR A 600 -25.54 -25.85 -14.53
CA THR A 600 -25.36 -24.39 -14.59
C THR A 600 -25.74 -23.82 -15.95
N PHE A 601 -25.48 -24.57 -17.03
CA PHE A 601 -25.96 -24.23 -18.36
C PHE A 601 -27.50 -24.19 -18.39
N PHE A 602 -28.17 -25.27 -17.99
CA PHE A 602 -29.63 -25.33 -18.01
C PHE A 602 -30.31 -24.35 -17.04
N ALA A 603 -29.75 -24.12 -15.85
CA ALA A 603 -30.25 -23.14 -14.89
C ALA A 603 -30.15 -21.69 -15.41
N SER A 604 -29.08 -21.37 -16.15
CA SER A 604 -28.99 -20.05 -16.79
C SER A 604 -30.10 -19.86 -17.84
N HIS A 605 -30.43 -20.90 -18.60
CA HIS A 605 -31.48 -20.84 -19.62
C HIS A 605 -32.87 -20.79 -18.99
N SER A 606 -33.13 -21.54 -17.91
CA SER A 606 -34.41 -21.47 -17.21
C SER A 606 -34.68 -20.06 -16.67
N LEU A 607 -33.65 -19.38 -16.18
CA LEU A 607 -33.76 -17.98 -15.75
C LEU A 607 -34.09 -17.05 -16.93
N THR A 608 -33.44 -17.21 -18.09
CA THR A 608 -33.78 -16.43 -19.30
C THR A 608 -35.23 -16.64 -19.71
N TYR A 609 -35.71 -17.88 -19.78
CA TYR A 609 -37.12 -18.16 -20.09
C TYR A 609 -38.08 -17.57 -19.05
N LEU A 610 -37.72 -17.61 -17.77
CA LEU A 610 -38.52 -17.00 -16.71
C LEU A 610 -38.60 -15.48 -16.86
N THR A 611 -37.49 -14.80 -17.19
CA THR A 611 -37.50 -13.34 -17.42
C THR A 611 -38.37 -12.95 -18.63
N ILE A 612 -38.38 -13.77 -19.68
CA ILE A 612 -39.25 -13.58 -20.85
C ILE A 612 -40.71 -13.80 -20.45
N ALA A 613 -41.02 -14.86 -19.72
CA ALA A 613 -42.36 -15.13 -19.23
C ALA A 613 -42.87 -13.99 -18.34
N PHE A 614 -42.03 -13.47 -17.45
CA PHE A 614 -42.38 -12.32 -16.62
C PHE A 614 -42.66 -11.06 -17.45
N ALA A 615 -41.81 -10.75 -18.44
CA ALA A 615 -42.02 -9.61 -19.33
C ALA A 615 -43.34 -9.71 -20.12
N LEU A 616 -43.65 -10.90 -20.65
CA LEU A 616 -44.89 -11.17 -21.37
C LEU A 616 -46.11 -11.15 -20.45
N GLY A 617 -46.00 -11.71 -19.24
CA GLY A 617 -47.07 -11.70 -18.25
C GLY A 617 -47.47 -10.28 -17.85
N ILE A 618 -46.49 -9.41 -17.59
CA ILE A 618 -46.77 -7.99 -17.30
C ILE A 618 -47.32 -7.29 -18.54
N HIS A 619 -46.82 -7.59 -19.74
CA HIS A 619 -47.36 -7.02 -20.97
C HIS A 619 -48.86 -7.35 -21.12
N ILE A 620 -49.26 -8.61 -20.92
CA ILE A 620 -50.66 -9.03 -21.03
C ILE A 620 -51.55 -8.29 -20.02
N VAL A 621 -51.06 -8.08 -18.79
CA VAL A 621 -51.85 -7.48 -17.70
C VAL A 621 -51.89 -5.95 -17.78
N LEU A 622 -50.76 -5.29 -18.08
CA LEU A 622 -50.59 -3.83 -17.95
C LEU A 622 -50.50 -3.07 -19.27
N ALA A 623 -50.29 -3.71 -20.42
CA ALA A 623 -50.30 -3.01 -21.72
C ALA A 623 -51.61 -2.24 -22.00
N PRO A 624 -52.80 -2.70 -21.57
CA PRO A 624 -54.04 -1.92 -21.71
C PRO A 624 -54.07 -0.64 -20.87
N ALA A 625 -53.26 -0.54 -19.80
CA ALA A 625 -53.31 0.55 -18.83
C ALA A 625 -52.44 1.77 -19.21
N GLY A 626 -51.53 1.65 -20.19
CA GLY A 626 -50.71 2.79 -20.64
C GLY A 626 -49.66 2.46 -21.71
N ARG A 627 -49.54 3.32 -22.73
CA ARG A 627 -48.63 3.12 -23.89
C ARG A 627 -47.13 3.12 -23.53
N THR A 628 -46.75 3.67 -22.38
CA THR A 628 -45.34 3.79 -21.93
C THR A 628 -44.83 2.60 -21.11
N ILE A 629 -45.73 1.77 -20.57
CA ILE A 629 -45.39 0.71 -19.62
C ILE A 629 -44.73 -0.48 -20.33
N ALA A 630 -45.29 -0.90 -21.47
CA ALA A 630 -44.75 -2.01 -22.27
C ALA A 630 -43.29 -1.81 -22.72
N PRO A 631 -42.89 -0.69 -23.37
CA PRO A 631 -41.49 -0.48 -23.76
C PRO A 631 -40.54 -0.39 -22.55
N ALA A 632 -40.99 0.18 -21.43
CA ALA A 632 -40.19 0.23 -20.20
C ALA A 632 -39.88 -1.19 -19.67
N ILE A 633 -40.86 -2.09 -19.61
CA ILE A 633 -40.66 -3.48 -19.17
C ILE A 633 -39.67 -4.20 -20.09
N TYR A 634 -39.82 -4.07 -21.41
CA TYR A 634 -38.88 -4.69 -22.35
C TYR A 634 -37.46 -4.16 -22.19
N THR A 635 -37.27 -2.86 -21.91
CA THR A 635 -35.93 -2.28 -21.67
C THR A 635 -35.30 -2.79 -20.37
N VAL A 636 -36.09 -2.97 -19.32
CA VAL A 636 -35.62 -3.51 -18.03
C VAL A 636 -35.28 -5.00 -18.17
N SER A 637 -36.12 -5.79 -18.83
CA SER A 637 -35.84 -7.21 -19.08
C SER A 637 -34.61 -7.40 -19.98
N LEU A 638 -34.42 -6.58 -21.00
CA LEU A 638 -33.24 -6.63 -21.85
C LEU A 638 -31.96 -6.24 -21.11
N SER A 639 -32.02 -5.23 -20.23
CA SER A 639 -30.85 -4.82 -19.43
C SER A 639 -30.46 -5.85 -18.37
N LEU A 640 -31.42 -6.52 -17.72
CA LEU A 640 -31.18 -7.66 -16.84
C LEU A 640 -30.47 -8.82 -17.55
N LEU A 641 -30.88 -9.14 -18.78
CA LEU A 641 -30.26 -10.19 -19.59
C LEU A 641 -28.85 -9.82 -20.06
N LEU A 642 -28.64 -8.56 -20.48
CA LEU A 642 -27.32 -8.05 -20.82
C LEU A 642 -26.38 -8.07 -19.61
N TRP A 643 -26.89 -7.78 -18.41
CA TRP A 643 -26.13 -7.86 -17.16
C TRP A 643 -25.76 -9.30 -16.82
N GLN A 644 -26.70 -10.25 -16.90
CA GLN A 644 -26.49 -11.68 -16.60
C GLN A 644 -25.33 -12.28 -17.41
N HIS A 645 -25.08 -11.78 -18.63
CA HIS A 645 -24.04 -12.28 -19.52
C HIS A 645 -22.88 -11.31 -19.78
N GLY A 646 -22.90 -10.10 -19.19
CA GLY A 646 -21.93 -9.04 -19.45
C GLY A 646 -20.48 -9.45 -19.15
N GLY A 647 -20.27 -10.28 -18.12
CA GLY A 647 -18.94 -10.79 -17.77
C GLY A 647 -18.28 -11.61 -18.89
N SER A 648 -19.05 -12.47 -19.57
CA SER A 648 -18.54 -13.29 -20.69
C SER A 648 -18.15 -12.46 -21.90
N VAL A 649 -18.92 -11.40 -22.17
CA VAL A 649 -18.66 -10.47 -23.28
C VAL A 649 -17.43 -9.62 -22.99
N GLY A 650 -17.27 -9.14 -21.74
CA GLY A 650 -16.10 -8.38 -21.30
C GLY A 650 -14.78 -9.13 -21.51
N GLU A 651 -14.73 -10.42 -21.15
CA GLU A 651 -13.54 -11.28 -21.37
C GLU A 651 -13.15 -11.38 -22.85
N ILE A 652 -14.13 -11.51 -23.74
CA ILE A 652 -13.91 -11.59 -25.19
C ILE A 652 -13.33 -10.27 -25.71
N PHE A 653 -13.83 -9.13 -25.23
CA PHE A 653 -13.29 -7.82 -25.60
C PHE A 653 -11.84 -7.63 -25.13
N HIS A 654 -11.49 -8.10 -23.93
CA HIS A 654 -10.13 -7.99 -23.42
C HIS A 654 -9.12 -8.83 -24.20
N THR A 655 -9.55 -9.99 -24.69
CA THR A 655 -8.70 -10.94 -25.43
C THR A 655 -8.60 -10.61 -26.93
N TYR A 656 -9.56 -9.85 -27.48
CA TYR A 656 -9.56 -9.41 -28.87
C TYR A 656 -8.29 -8.66 -29.26
N LYS A 657 -7.92 -7.65 -28.48
CA LYS A 657 -6.78 -6.77 -28.79
C LYS A 657 -5.43 -7.50 -28.81
N PRO A 658 -5.06 -8.32 -27.81
CA PRO A 658 -3.82 -9.09 -27.88
C PRO A 658 -3.82 -10.08 -29.05
N LEU A 659 -4.94 -10.76 -29.33
CA LEU A 659 -5.03 -11.68 -30.46
C LEU A 659 -4.90 -10.98 -31.82
N SER A 660 -5.50 -9.80 -31.97
CA SER A 660 -5.39 -8.97 -33.18
C SER A 660 -3.94 -8.58 -33.48
N VAL A 661 -3.16 -8.25 -32.45
CA VAL A 661 -1.73 -7.94 -32.61
C VAL A 661 -0.90 -9.18 -32.96
N ARG A 662 -1.24 -10.36 -32.42
CA ARG A 662 -0.45 -11.60 -32.58
C ARG A 662 -0.73 -12.38 -33.86
N ARG A 663 -2.00 -12.48 -34.25
CA ARG A 663 -2.48 -13.30 -35.38
C ARG A 663 -3.07 -12.48 -36.52
N GLY A 664 -3.15 -11.17 -36.35
CA GLY A 664 -3.75 -10.24 -37.31
C GLY A 664 -5.23 -9.98 -37.05
N HIS A 665 -5.68 -8.81 -37.51
CA HIS A 665 -7.04 -8.31 -37.27
C HIS A 665 -8.12 -9.26 -37.82
N LYS A 666 -7.93 -9.82 -39.02
CA LYS A 666 -8.92 -10.73 -39.65
C LYS A 666 -9.19 -11.96 -38.78
N PHE A 667 -8.15 -12.63 -38.30
CA PHE A 667 -8.28 -13.82 -37.46
C PHE A 667 -8.97 -13.49 -36.13
N ALA A 668 -8.53 -12.44 -35.44
CA ALA A 668 -9.12 -12.02 -34.18
C ALA A 668 -10.60 -11.62 -34.35
N PHE A 669 -10.95 -10.93 -35.45
CA PHE A 669 -12.31 -10.54 -35.77
C PHE A 669 -13.20 -11.75 -36.09
N CYS A 670 -12.72 -12.72 -36.87
CA CYS A 670 -13.44 -13.97 -37.12
C CYS A 670 -13.68 -14.76 -35.83
N LEU A 671 -12.67 -14.88 -34.95
CA LEU A 671 -12.84 -15.53 -33.65
C LEU A 671 -13.83 -14.77 -32.76
N PHE A 672 -13.75 -13.44 -32.74
CA PHE A 672 -14.65 -12.57 -31.99
C PHE A 672 -16.10 -12.75 -32.46
N ILE A 673 -16.35 -12.65 -33.77
CA ILE A 673 -17.66 -12.92 -34.36
C ILE A 673 -18.10 -14.33 -34.02
N ARG A 674 -17.27 -15.35 -34.23
CA ARG A 674 -17.65 -16.74 -33.92
C ARG A 674 -18.05 -16.90 -32.46
N HIS A 675 -17.30 -16.31 -31.53
CA HIS A 675 -17.62 -16.38 -30.10
C HIS A 675 -18.90 -15.62 -29.76
N ILE A 676 -19.10 -14.42 -30.31
CA ILE A 676 -20.33 -13.65 -30.13
C ILE A 676 -21.52 -14.35 -30.78
N SER A 677 -21.39 -14.88 -31.99
CA SER A 677 -22.43 -15.62 -32.70
C SER A 677 -22.78 -16.90 -31.96
N LEU A 678 -21.81 -17.70 -31.51
CA LEU A 678 -22.08 -18.89 -30.70
C LEU A 678 -22.72 -18.52 -29.36
N TRP A 679 -22.30 -17.42 -28.74
CA TRP A 679 -22.92 -16.90 -27.51
C TRP A 679 -24.36 -16.45 -27.78
N ALA A 680 -24.59 -15.64 -28.81
CA ALA A 680 -25.90 -15.14 -29.23
C ALA A 680 -26.83 -16.29 -29.62
N ILE A 681 -26.37 -17.27 -30.39
CA ILE A 681 -27.13 -18.48 -30.69
C ILE A 681 -27.43 -19.23 -29.39
N SER A 682 -26.46 -19.42 -28.49
CA SER A 682 -26.72 -20.16 -27.24
C SER A 682 -27.69 -19.45 -26.28
N GLN A 683 -27.67 -18.12 -26.19
CA GLN A 683 -28.46 -17.38 -25.19
C GLN A 683 -29.74 -16.77 -25.76
N LEU A 684 -29.74 -16.39 -27.04
CA LEU A 684 -30.84 -15.67 -27.70
C LEU A 684 -31.65 -16.57 -28.66
N TRP A 685 -31.32 -17.85 -28.84
CA TRP A 685 -32.20 -18.76 -29.59
C TRP A 685 -33.64 -18.82 -29.05
N PRO A 686 -33.93 -18.66 -27.73
CA PRO A 686 -35.31 -18.57 -27.25
C PRO A 686 -36.08 -17.40 -27.88
N PHE A 687 -35.38 -16.30 -28.19
CA PHE A 687 -35.96 -15.14 -28.88
C PHE A 687 -36.13 -15.38 -30.38
N THR A 688 -35.28 -16.22 -31.02
CA THR A 688 -35.50 -16.56 -32.43
C THR A 688 -36.77 -17.37 -32.63
N LEU A 689 -37.12 -18.25 -31.68
CA LEU A 689 -38.44 -18.90 -31.66
C LEU A 689 -39.57 -17.88 -31.48
N PHE A 690 -39.39 -16.87 -30.63
CA PHE A 690 -40.36 -15.78 -30.44
C PHE A 690 -40.58 -14.94 -31.72
N ILE A 691 -39.50 -14.55 -32.39
CA ILE A 691 -39.53 -13.74 -33.62
C ILE A 691 -40.07 -14.56 -34.79
N TYR A 692 -39.66 -15.83 -34.93
CA TYR A 692 -40.14 -16.71 -36.00
C TYR A 692 -41.63 -17.03 -35.84
N ALA A 693 -42.06 -17.28 -34.60
CA ALA A 693 -43.46 -17.44 -34.27
C ALA A 693 -44.25 -16.13 -34.55
N SER A 694 -43.70 -14.96 -34.22
CA SER A 694 -44.28 -13.64 -34.52
C SER A 694 -44.36 -13.31 -36.01
N ALA A 695 -43.40 -13.76 -36.83
CA ALA A 695 -43.35 -13.51 -38.26
C ALA A 695 -44.31 -14.40 -39.08
N GLY A 696 -44.78 -15.51 -38.48
CA GLY A 696 -45.81 -16.40 -39.06
C GLY A 696 -47.19 -15.76 -39.20
N ASN A 697 -47.42 -14.56 -38.65
CA ASN A 697 -48.65 -13.78 -38.78
C ASN A 697 -48.48 -12.55 -39.68
N LYS A 698 -47.92 -12.73 -40.88
CA LYS A 698 -48.35 -11.87 -41.98
C LYS A 698 -49.66 -12.46 -42.51
N PRO A 699 -50.79 -11.73 -42.49
CA PRO A 699 -51.87 -12.09 -43.40
C PRO A 699 -51.26 -12.08 -44.80
N ILE A 700 -51.27 -13.23 -45.46
CA ILE A 700 -51.14 -13.28 -46.91
C ILE A 700 -52.30 -12.40 -47.43
N PRO A 701 -52.03 -11.42 -48.32
CA PRO A 701 -52.97 -10.35 -48.66
C PRO A 701 -54.33 -10.87 -49.12
#